data_AF-A0A0P1B6N2-F1
#
_entry.id   AF-A0A0P1B6N2-F1
#
_cell.length_a   1.000
_cell.length_b   1.000
_cell.length_c   1.000
_cell.angle_alpha   90.00
_cell.angle_beta   90.00
_cell.angle_gamma   90.00
#
_symmetry.space_group_name_H-M   'P 1'
#
loop_
_entity.id
_entity.type
_entity.pdbx_description
1 polymer ?
#
loop_
_entity_poly.entity_id
_entity_poly.type
_entity_poly.pdbx_seq_one_letter_code
_entity_poly.pdbx_strand_id
1 'polypeptide(L)'
;MRVFISDLGSSLSTELAHNCQVAGHEVVGTVVRDKTSKVVALTSHIESHSVNGSVNETVAEQSDAISWRRLMQHADVVIVTSLVADPKSAIEMMKAFEKRDTIMEKEGDKSVKRFIAVSSVLSWSKNSPYSASGNYCAHTEDEFKLRRPARIFAELKTAETQILSAHRTAAFETYIVGAGLIYGGVQSPIQMIFREAWLHPDQPLLVPSLAEKAKNTSQGCNFLPMISLYDLALLIFRLAISPSPPSKTYLLAVDKASAKTNLRDICRGVSILLGSGRLRDREDSIGAVDIEADTFLLDEDEKLLASLQLHLCFDTSAGAMHTLVAAEEWHHYSSGLLGNLEFFVHDFIKCMDLRPLRTVILGAPRVGKTLLSQRLAKDYHLPYLSPTTLLHELFVFEIDATHSIPPEANQSDLKTSRDNEEIKSLRKELQHWAPTCQNSAELPEDGLIKLLRWKLCSPACRNQGYVLDGLPISSAQACRIFFDESTFKDDGEGDAIEVKENESVSIVDEADGLNEKSNAEAIAHIPVEDVDALLVSLKPRQRVEIPNRVIVLNASRVILEMRAQMLTESEAKLTGNTEDTFARRFDEFEINIEAVEEIFEKSKPQWEADEAGSNPTTDGVEVLEITLQDELEYCDDASFAGPIKRYMEQGGRTPFNFHPTPAEVREQQRVRELQVHEDEARAAQRNHEFDAQNEALQQVRLARERARLDLVQREEAELLEMRAQPLRAYLMDTVLPALTEGILEVVQVQPLDPVDYLAEFLFRKGQELDVETS
;
A
#
# COMPACT_ATOMS: atom_id res chain seq x y z
N MET A 1 28.12 28.13 -17.09
CA MET A 1 28.42 27.97 -15.65
C MET A 1 28.50 26.49 -15.35
N ARG A 2 29.28 26.10 -14.33
CA ARG A 2 29.30 24.74 -13.79
C ARG A 2 28.56 24.70 -12.46
N VAL A 3 27.55 23.84 -12.36
CA VAL A 3 26.69 23.67 -11.18
C VAL A 3 27.05 22.37 -10.48
N PHE A 4 27.40 22.44 -9.20
CA PHE A 4 27.63 21.27 -8.35
C PHE A 4 26.36 20.92 -7.56
N ILE A 5 25.89 19.67 -7.65
CA ILE A 5 24.71 19.17 -6.95
C ILE A 5 25.11 18.10 -5.92
N SER A 6 24.65 18.23 -4.68
CA SER A 6 25.10 17.38 -3.55
C SER A 6 24.65 15.92 -3.58
N ASP A 7 23.56 15.60 -4.27
CA ASP A 7 23.11 14.21 -4.43
C ASP A 7 22.28 14.03 -5.71
N LEU A 8 22.95 13.68 -6.81
CA LEU A 8 22.34 13.39 -8.12
C LEU A 8 21.44 12.15 -8.13
N GLY A 9 21.37 11.37 -7.04
CA GLY A 9 20.50 10.19 -6.91
C GLY A 9 19.05 10.49 -6.52
N SER A 10 18.75 11.71 -6.03
CA SER A 10 17.40 12.11 -5.60
C SER A 10 16.57 12.71 -6.75
N SER A 11 15.26 12.50 -6.71
CA SER A 11 14.33 12.94 -7.77
C SER A 11 14.35 14.46 -7.99
N LEU A 12 14.56 15.25 -6.93
CA LEU A 12 14.71 16.71 -7.05
C LEU A 12 15.98 17.09 -7.82
N SER A 13 17.08 16.36 -7.59
CA SER A 13 18.35 16.61 -8.26
C SER A 13 18.34 16.17 -9.72
N THR A 14 17.62 15.10 -10.08
CA THR A 14 17.49 14.70 -11.49
C THR A 14 16.74 15.74 -12.31
N GLU A 15 15.64 16.29 -11.76
CA GLU A 15 14.88 17.36 -12.41
C GLU A 15 15.67 18.67 -12.46
N LEU A 16 16.37 19.02 -11.38
CA LEU A 16 17.25 20.19 -11.35
C LEU A 16 18.42 20.06 -12.35
N ALA A 17 19.03 18.88 -12.46
CA ALA A 17 20.10 18.61 -13.42
C ALA A 17 19.60 18.73 -14.87
N HIS A 18 18.42 18.16 -15.17
CA HIS A 18 17.76 18.29 -16.46
C HIS A 18 17.54 19.78 -16.82
N ASN A 19 16.96 20.57 -15.92
CA ASN A 19 16.77 22.01 -16.12
C ASN A 19 18.10 22.76 -16.37
N CYS A 20 19.16 22.42 -15.63
CA CYS A 20 20.50 22.97 -15.88
C CYS A 20 21.07 22.58 -17.26
N GLN A 21 20.90 21.33 -17.69
CA GLN A 21 21.41 20.82 -18.96
C GLN A 21 20.67 21.39 -20.17
N VAL A 22 19.33 21.50 -20.11
CA VAL A 22 18.51 22.16 -21.13
C VAL A 22 18.91 23.63 -21.31
N ALA A 23 19.33 24.30 -20.25
CA ALA A 23 19.89 25.66 -20.28
C ALA A 23 21.36 25.74 -20.73
N GLY A 24 21.99 24.63 -21.12
CA GLY A 24 23.38 24.58 -21.56
C GLY A 24 24.39 24.81 -20.43
N HIS A 25 24.11 24.33 -19.22
CA HIS A 25 25.03 24.39 -18.08
C HIS A 25 25.60 23.02 -17.74
N GLU A 26 26.88 23.00 -17.34
CA GLU A 26 27.58 21.78 -17.00
C GLU A 26 27.22 21.36 -15.57
N VAL A 27 26.66 20.16 -15.42
CA VAL A 27 26.28 19.60 -14.11
C VAL A 27 27.37 18.62 -13.66
N VAL A 28 27.85 18.82 -12.42
CA VAL A 28 28.70 17.87 -11.70
C VAL A 28 28.11 17.62 -10.32
N GLY A 29 28.51 16.56 -9.62
CA GLY A 29 27.97 16.35 -8.29
C GLY A 29 28.45 15.10 -7.57
N THR A 30 27.75 14.82 -6.47
CA THR A 30 27.92 13.58 -5.70
C THR A 30 26.69 12.68 -5.80
N VAL A 31 26.86 11.40 -5.48
CA VAL A 31 25.76 10.44 -5.28
C VAL A 31 25.92 9.79 -3.91
N VAL A 32 24.82 9.67 -3.18
CA VAL A 32 24.75 8.85 -1.95
C VAL A 32 24.86 7.38 -2.34
N ARG A 33 25.70 6.61 -1.63
CA ARG A 33 25.94 5.20 -1.97
C ARG A 33 24.65 4.38 -1.98
N ASP A 34 24.28 3.93 -3.17
CA ASP A 34 23.47 2.72 -3.32
C ASP A 34 24.04 1.81 -4.41
N LYS A 35 24.18 0.52 -4.10
CA LYS A 35 24.84 -0.44 -4.98
C LYS A 35 23.83 -1.00 -5.97
N THR A 36 23.84 -0.50 -7.22
CA THR A 36 23.57 -1.21 -8.50
C THR A 36 23.14 -0.23 -9.59
N SER A 37 23.47 -0.54 -10.86
CA SER A 37 22.95 -0.02 -12.15
C SER A 37 22.62 1.47 -12.33
N LYS A 38 21.82 2.09 -11.46
CA LYS A 38 21.34 3.48 -11.52
C LYS A 38 22.48 4.51 -11.64
N VAL A 39 23.58 4.33 -10.91
CA VAL A 39 24.74 5.25 -10.99
C VAL A 39 25.31 5.27 -12.41
N VAL A 40 25.51 4.11 -13.03
CA VAL A 40 26.03 4.02 -14.41
C VAL A 40 25.06 4.64 -15.42
N ALA A 41 23.75 4.42 -15.24
CA ALA A 41 22.73 5.05 -16.07
C ALA A 41 22.73 6.59 -15.93
N LEU A 42 22.77 7.11 -14.69
CA LEU A 42 22.86 8.54 -14.40
C LEU A 42 24.14 9.16 -14.99
N THR A 43 25.30 8.54 -14.80
CA THR A 43 26.55 8.99 -15.40
C THR A 43 26.43 9.04 -16.93
N SER A 44 25.90 7.98 -17.57
CA SER A 44 25.73 7.95 -19.03
C SER A 44 24.74 9.01 -19.57
N HIS A 45 23.70 9.36 -18.80
CA HIS A 45 22.72 10.37 -19.16
C HIS A 45 23.26 11.80 -18.98
N ILE A 46 24.11 12.02 -17.98
CA ILE A 46 24.82 13.29 -17.76
C ILE A 46 25.92 13.48 -18.81
N GLU A 47 26.66 12.42 -19.14
CA GLU A 47 27.74 12.45 -20.13
C GLU A 47 27.25 12.58 -21.57
N SER A 48 26.09 12.00 -21.93
CA SER A 48 25.52 12.12 -23.28
C SER A 48 25.14 13.55 -23.68
N HIS A 49 24.90 14.42 -22.70
CA HIS A 49 24.63 15.85 -22.88
C HIS A 49 25.87 16.74 -22.69
N SER A 50 27.04 16.15 -22.43
CA SER A 50 28.30 16.90 -22.28
C SER A 50 28.85 17.36 -23.63
N VAL A 51 29.07 18.66 -23.79
CA VAL A 51 29.66 19.23 -25.00
C VAL A 51 31.16 18.89 -25.04
N ASN A 52 31.60 18.23 -26.11
CA ASN A 52 32.99 17.81 -26.39
C ASN A 52 34.08 18.73 -25.77
N GLY A 53 34.60 18.37 -24.59
CA GLY A 53 35.78 19.06 -24.05
C GLY A 53 36.14 18.92 -22.56
N SER A 54 35.23 18.51 -21.65
CA SER A 54 35.49 18.57 -20.20
C SER A 54 35.47 17.22 -19.45
N VAL A 55 36.54 17.02 -18.66
CA VAL A 55 36.73 16.11 -17.50
C VAL A 55 36.17 14.67 -17.58
N ASN A 56 37.07 13.68 -17.52
CA ASN A 56 36.78 12.23 -17.48
C ASN A 56 35.95 11.72 -16.27
N GLU A 57 35.46 12.60 -15.40
CA GLU A 57 34.83 12.23 -14.11
C GLU A 57 33.90 13.38 -13.69
N THR A 58 32.59 13.18 -13.81
CA THR A 58 31.54 14.20 -13.54
C THR A 58 30.81 13.98 -12.22
N VAL A 59 30.89 12.75 -11.67
CA VAL A 59 30.18 12.27 -10.48
C VAL A 59 31.17 11.65 -9.50
N ALA A 60 31.03 11.95 -8.21
CA ALA A 60 31.81 11.33 -7.12
C ALA A 60 30.91 10.63 -6.08
N GLU A 61 31.45 9.67 -5.32
CA GLU A 61 30.76 9.19 -4.11
C GLU A 61 30.76 10.30 -3.04
N GLN A 62 29.63 10.52 -2.37
CA GLN A 62 29.56 11.52 -1.29
C GLN A 62 30.52 11.21 -0.12
N SER A 63 30.84 9.93 0.11
CA SER A 63 31.84 9.48 1.08
C SER A 63 33.30 9.80 0.69
N ASP A 64 33.58 10.10 -0.58
CA ASP A 64 34.94 10.46 -1.02
C ASP A 64 35.12 12.00 -1.02
N ALA A 65 35.53 12.50 0.14
CA ALA A 65 35.83 13.91 0.37
C ALA A 65 37.05 14.44 -0.40
N ILE A 66 37.81 13.62 -1.12
CA ILE A 66 38.87 14.09 -2.01
C ILE A 66 38.26 14.35 -3.39
N SER A 67 37.52 13.38 -3.93
CA SER A 67 36.94 13.45 -5.26
C SER A 67 35.86 14.54 -5.38
N TRP A 68 34.92 14.64 -4.44
CA TRP A 68 33.89 15.69 -4.56
C TRP A 68 34.44 17.11 -4.35
N ARG A 69 35.47 17.28 -3.50
CA ARG A 69 36.16 18.57 -3.37
C ARG A 69 36.87 18.95 -4.67
N ARG A 70 37.39 17.98 -5.44
CA ARG A 70 38.00 18.22 -6.76
C ARG A 70 36.95 18.67 -7.80
N LEU A 71 35.78 18.03 -7.84
CA LEU A 71 34.68 18.48 -8.72
C LEU A 71 34.24 19.92 -8.38
N MET A 72 34.08 20.20 -7.07
CA MET A 72 33.63 21.50 -6.56
C MET A 72 34.65 22.64 -6.75
N GLN A 73 35.94 22.35 -6.97
CA GLN A 73 36.96 23.38 -7.29
C GLN A 73 36.64 24.17 -8.56
N HIS A 74 35.87 23.58 -9.49
CA HIS A 74 35.53 24.19 -10.77
C HIS A 74 34.07 24.69 -10.85
N ALA A 75 33.28 24.52 -9.79
CA ALA A 75 31.87 24.93 -9.78
C ALA A 75 31.71 26.43 -9.53
N ASP A 76 30.78 27.08 -10.21
CA ASP A 76 30.38 28.47 -9.97
C ASP A 76 29.28 28.56 -8.90
N VAL A 77 28.40 27.54 -8.90
CA VAL A 77 27.27 27.40 -7.97
C VAL A 77 27.34 26.04 -7.31
N VAL A 78 27.12 25.99 -6.00
CA VAL A 78 26.98 24.76 -5.22
C VAL A 78 25.56 24.69 -4.67
N ILE A 79 24.87 23.58 -4.94
CA ILE A 79 23.49 23.34 -4.52
C ILE A 79 23.44 22.09 -3.64
N VAL A 80 23.07 22.28 -2.38
CA VAL A 80 22.74 21.20 -1.44
C VAL A 80 21.25 20.93 -1.51
N THR A 81 20.85 19.80 -2.09
CA THR A 81 19.44 19.49 -2.40
C THR A 81 18.64 18.89 -1.23
N SER A 82 19.30 18.49 -0.14
CA SER A 82 18.63 18.20 1.13
C SER A 82 19.54 18.50 2.33
N LEU A 83 19.34 19.66 2.96
CA LEU A 83 20.00 20.03 4.22
C LEU A 83 19.47 19.20 5.40
N VAL A 84 18.27 18.63 5.30
CA VAL A 84 17.64 17.81 6.35
C VAL A 84 18.33 16.44 6.46
N ALA A 85 18.77 15.86 5.34
CA ALA A 85 19.40 14.55 5.31
C ALA A 85 20.78 14.53 5.99
N ASP A 86 21.66 15.47 5.65
CA ASP A 86 22.96 15.63 6.33
C ASP A 86 23.37 17.11 6.49
N PRO A 87 22.99 17.75 7.61
CA PRO A 87 23.42 19.10 7.94
C PRO A 87 24.94 19.26 8.10
N LYS A 88 25.68 18.19 8.39
CA LYS A 88 27.12 18.24 8.69
C LYS A 88 27.93 18.24 7.41
N SER A 89 27.63 17.35 6.47
CA SER A 89 28.21 17.33 5.12
C SER A 89 27.95 18.65 4.38
N ALA A 90 26.72 19.19 4.44
CA ALA A 90 26.39 20.49 3.84
C ALA A 90 27.26 21.65 4.34
N ILE A 91 27.54 21.70 5.66
CA ILE A 91 28.43 22.69 6.27
C ILE A 91 29.89 22.48 5.89
N GLU A 92 30.32 21.24 5.66
CA GLU A 92 31.65 20.94 5.15
C GLU A 92 31.82 21.40 3.69
N MET A 93 30.84 21.10 2.83
CA MET A 93 30.79 21.57 1.44
C MET A 93 30.84 23.11 1.38
N MET A 94 30.03 23.79 2.19
CA MET A 94 30.03 25.26 2.30
C MET A 94 31.42 25.81 2.65
N LYS A 95 32.06 25.26 3.70
CA LYS A 95 33.41 25.69 4.14
C LYS A 95 34.51 25.39 3.13
N ALA A 96 34.40 24.30 2.38
CA ALA A 96 35.35 23.95 1.34
C ALA A 96 35.19 24.84 0.09
N PHE A 97 33.95 25.20 -0.26
CA PHE A 97 33.65 26.10 -1.38
C PHE A 97 34.07 27.56 -1.09
N GLU A 98 33.83 28.01 0.14
CA GLU A 98 34.29 29.32 0.64
C GLU A 98 35.82 29.45 0.54
N LYS A 99 36.57 28.46 1.04
CA LYS A 99 38.04 28.51 1.11
C LYS A 99 38.78 28.52 -0.23
N ARG A 100 38.12 28.23 -1.35
CA ARG A 100 38.70 28.23 -2.71
C ARG A 100 39.46 29.52 -3.06
N ASP A 101 39.08 30.67 -2.49
CA ASP A 101 39.71 31.97 -2.81
C ASP A 101 41.21 32.02 -2.48
N THR A 102 41.64 31.35 -1.39
CA THR A 102 43.05 31.34 -0.96
C THR A 102 44.04 30.74 -1.96
N ILE A 103 43.58 30.10 -3.03
CA ILE A 103 44.42 29.44 -4.04
C ILE A 103 44.30 30.10 -5.42
N MET A 104 43.11 30.57 -5.82
CA MET A 104 42.84 31.09 -7.17
C MET A 104 42.92 32.62 -7.33
N GLU A 105 43.14 33.38 -6.24
CA GLU A 105 43.30 34.86 -6.28
C GLU A 105 44.43 35.40 -7.22
N LYS A 106 45.24 34.51 -7.82
CA LYS A 106 46.28 34.87 -8.78
C LYS A 106 45.79 35.04 -10.23
N GLU A 107 44.59 34.56 -10.57
CA GLU A 107 44.08 34.52 -11.96
C GLU A 107 42.77 35.29 -12.15
N GLY A 108 42.80 36.60 -11.84
CA GLY A 108 42.06 37.66 -12.56
C GLY A 108 40.52 37.72 -12.55
N ASP A 109 39.81 36.59 -12.48
CA ASP A 109 38.38 36.50 -12.74
C ASP A 109 37.59 36.32 -11.43
N LYS A 110 36.86 37.38 -11.04
CA LYS A 110 36.06 37.41 -9.80
C LYS A 110 34.59 37.10 -10.11
N SER A 111 34.31 35.84 -10.47
CA SER A 111 32.94 35.36 -10.49
C SER A 111 32.37 35.27 -9.06
N VAL A 112 31.13 35.71 -8.89
CA VAL A 112 30.45 35.66 -7.58
C VAL A 112 30.05 34.22 -7.29
N LYS A 113 30.59 33.64 -6.21
CA LYS A 113 30.25 32.29 -5.79
C LYS A 113 28.86 32.26 -5.15
N ARG A 114 28.03 31.29 -5.55
CA ARG A 114 26.70 31.10 -4.97
C ARG A 114 26.54 29.73 -4.33
N PHE A 115 26.06 29.71 -3.09
CA PHE A 115 25.81 28.49 -2.32
C PHE A 115 24.34 28.44 -1.92
N ILE A 116 23.61 27.45 -2.41
CA ILE A 116 22.17 27.29 -2.18
C ILE A 116 21.96 26.01 -1.35
N ALA A 117 21.23 26.11 -0.25
CA ALA A 117 20.82 24.95 0.53
C ALA A 117 19.30 24.84 0.59
N VAL A 118 18.76 23.70 0.11
CA VAL A 118 17.36 23.34 0.27
C VAL A 118 17.17 22.81 1.69
N SER A 119 16.52 23.61 2.52
CA SER A 119 16.06 23.22 3.85
C SER A 119 14.56 22.90 3.83
N SER A 120 13.97 22.67 5.00
CA SER A 120 12.55 22.35 5.15
C SER A 120 11.85 23.25 6.18
N VAL A 121 10.58 23.54 5.90
CA VAL A 121 9.63 24.13 6.86
C VAL A 121 9.41 23.28 8.12
N LEU A 122 9.87 22.02 8.16
CA LEU A 122 9.94 21.19 9.37
C LEU A 122 10.67 21.88 10.55
N SER A 123 11.58 22.82 10.27
CA SER A 123 12.23 23.66 11.29
C SER A 123 11.29 24.66 12.00
N TRP A 124 10.02 24.74 11.58
CA TRP A 124 8.95 25.56 12.17
C TRP A 124 7.93 24.75 12.99
N SER A 125 8.13 23.43 13.16
CA SER A 125 7.14 22.49 13.70
C SER A 125 6.64 22.73 15.14
N LYS A 126 7.22 23.65 15.90
CA LYS A 126 6.74 24.09 17.24
C LYS A 126 6.25 25.55 17.26
N ASN A 127 6.01 26.16 16.11
CA ASN A 127 5.24 27.39 16.06
C ASN A 127 3.79 27.15 16.52
N SER A 128 3.08 28.21 16.85
CA SER A 128 1.65 28.14 17.13
C SER A 128 0.91 27.62 15.90
N PRO A 129 0.13 26.51 15.99
CA PRO A 129 -0.66 26.05 14.87
C PRO A 129 -1.67 27.14 14.47
N TYR A 130 -1.95 27.24 13.17
CA TYR A 130 -2.76 28.28 12.53
C TYR A 130 -4.13 28.53 13.22
N SER A 131 -4.70 27.51 13.88
CA SER A 131 -5.98 27.59 14.59
C SER A 131 -5.92 27.97 16.08
N ALA A 132 -4.75 28.04 16.73
CA ALA A 132 -4.68 28.18 18.19
C ALA A 132 -4.77 29.62 18.73
N SER A 133 -4.56 30.64 17.89
CA SER A 133 -4.43 32.05 18.31
C SER A 133 -5.68 32.91 18.11
N GLY A 134 -6.75 32.39 17.50
CA GLY A 134 -7.98 33.15 17.17
C GLY A 134 -7.81 34.21 16.07
N ASN A 135 -6.58 34.68 15.83
CA ASN A 135 -6.18 35.47 14.68
C ASN A 135 -5.56 34.56 13.61
N TYR A 136 -6.18 34.54 12.43
CA TYR A 136 -5.84 33.71 11.25
C TYR A 136 -4.61 34.20 10.47
N CYS A 137 -3.50 34.52 11.14
CA CYS A 137 -2.26 34.87 10.43
C CYS A 137 -1.47 33.62 10.04
N ALA A 138 -1.34 33.39 8.74
CA ALA A 138 -0.36 32.45 8.19
C ALA A 138 1.05 33.01 8.38
N HIS A 139 2.05 32.12 8.49
CA HIS A 139 3.44 32.54 8.67
C HIS A 139 4.00 33.16 7.39
N THR A 140 4.86 34.16 7.55
CA THR A 140 5.53 34.82 6.42
C THR A 140 7.02 34.49 6.40
N GLU A 141 7.64 34.62 5.23
CA GLU A 141 9.07 34.41 5.00
C GLU A 141 9.96 35.23 5.97
N ASP A 142 9.55 36.45 6.32
CA ASP A 142 10.31 37.36 7.20
C ASP A 142 10.31 36.92 8.68
N GLU A 143 9.33 36.11 9.10
CA GLU A 143 9.24 35.57 10.45
C GLU A 143 10.26 34.46 10.73
N PHE A 144 11.06 34.02 9.73
CA PHE A 144 11.92 32.84 9.88
C PHE A 144 12.80 32.88 11.12
N LYS A 145 13.34 34.03 11.53
CA LYS A 145 14.17 34.17 12.74
C LYS A 145 13.43 33.77 14.02
N LEU A 146 12.11 33.95 14.07
CA LEU A 146 11.23 33.65 15.21
C LEU A 146 10.83 32.16 15.28
N ARG A 147 11.05 31.37 14.21
CA ARG A 147 10.64 29.95 14.11
C ARG A 147 11.15 29.08 15.26
N ARG A 148 10.33 28.14 15.72
CA ARG A 148 10.61 27.19 16.80
C ARG A 148 10.66 25.76 16.23
N PRO A 149 11.84 25.11 16.17
CA PRO A 149 11.93 23.72 15.72
C PRO A 149 11.57 22.73 16.84
N ALA A 150 11.07 21.55 16.47
CA ALA A 150 11.16 20.38 17.32
C ALA A 150 12.62 19.98 17.59
N ARG A 151 12.87 19.17 18.63
CA ARG A 151 14.23 18.75 19.04
C ARG A 151 15.00 18.07 17.90
N ILE A 152 14.30 17.30 17.07
CA ILE A 152 14.84 16.58 15.90
C ILE A 152 15.38 17.56 14.85
N PHE A 153 14.76 18.74 14.69
CA PHE A 153 15.16 19.76 13.70
C PHE A 153 16.03 20.88 14.29
N ALA A 154 16.59 20.69 15.49
CA ALA A 154 17.49 21.67 16.11
C ALA A 154 18.85 21.77 15.39
N GLU A 155 19.40 20.65 14.92
CA GLU A 155 20.64 20.65 14.10
C GLU A 155 20.40 21.35 12.76
N LEU A 156 19.24 21.11 12.12
CA LEU A 156 18.82 21.77 10.88
C LEU A 156 18.80 23.31 11.03
N LYS A 157 18.07 23.84 12.02
CA LYS A 157 18.05 25.30 12.30
C LYS A 157 19.46 25.86 12.58
N THR A 158 20.33 25.06 13.20
CA THR A 158 21.72 25.47 13.50
C THR A 158 22.56 25.55 12.22
N ALA A 159 22.47 24.57 11.33
CA ALA A 159 23.13 24.60 10.03
C ALA A 159 22.61 25.74 9.15
N GLU A 160 21.29 25.94 9.10
CA GLU A 160 20.69 27.09 8.41
C GLU A 160 21.28 28.42 8.89
N THR A 161 21.40 28.60 10.20
CA THR A 161 21.95 29.83 10.79
C THR A 161 23.43 30.01 10.45
N GLN A 162 24.22 28.94 10.40
CA GLN A 162 25.63 28.99 9.99
C GLN A 162 25.80 29.36 8.52
N ILE A 163 25.01 28.76 7.61
CA ILE A 163 25.04 29.08 6.18
C ILE A 163 24.71 30.55 5.96
N LEU A 164 23.60 31.05 6.54
CA LEU A 164 23.21 32.47 6.42
C LEU A 164 24.25 33.43 7.02
N SER A 165 24.99 33.02 8.06
CA SER A 165 26.06 33.84 8.65
C SER A 165 27.32 33.97 7.79
N ALA A 166 27.51 33.08 6.82
CA ALA A 166 28.62 33.14 5.86
C ALA A 166 28.34 34.09 4.67
N HIS A 167 27.10 34.57 4.51
CA HIS A 167 26.70 35.45 3.41
C HIS A 167 27.58 36.71 3.34
N ARG A 168 28.23 36.92 2.20
CA ARG A 168 29.02 38.12 1.88
C ARG A 168 28.61 38.63 0.51
N THR A 169 27.85 39.73 0.48
CA THR A 169 27.31 40.34 -0.74
C THR A 169 28.40 40.55 -1.80
N ALA A 170 28.12 40.15 -3.04
CA ALA A 170 29.04 40.21 -4.18
C ALA A 170 30.40 39.48 -3.99
N ALA A 171 30.48 38.51 -3.07
CA ALA A 171 31.67 37.66 -2.89
C ALA A 171 31.31 36.18 -2.64
N PHE A 172 30.44 35.92 -1.66
CA PHE A 172 29.98 34.58 -1.29
C PHE A 172 28.49 34.64 -0.93
N GLU A 173 27.64 34.46 -1.93
CA GLU A 173 26.20 34.57 -1.79
C GLU A 173 25.59 33.26 -1.31
N THR A 174 25.28 33.18 -0.02
CA THR A 174 24.56 32.02 0.54
C THR A 174 23.06 32.26 0.57
N TYR A 175 22.29 31.27 0.12
CA TYR A 175 20.84 31.25 0.16
C TYR A 175 20.31 29.96 0.81
N ILE A 176 19.16 30.07 1.47
CA ILE A 176 18.41 28.94 2.00
C ILE A 176 17.01 28.95 1.41
N VAL A 177 16.60 27.84 0.82
CA VAL A 177 15.23 27.61 0.35
C VAL A 177 14.53 26.76 1.40
N GLY A 178 13.65 27.34 2.20
CA GLY A 178 12.79 26.63 3.14
C GLY A 178 11.64 25.97 2.39
N ALA A 179 11.83 24.74 1.91
CA ALA A 179 10.84 24.01 1.14
C ALA A 179 9.73 23.42 2.02
N GLY A 180 8.51 23.39 1.47
CA GLY A 180 7.40 22.57 1.97
C GLY A 180 7.72 21.08 1.95
N LEU A 181 6.74 20.25 2.32
CA LEU A 181 6.76 18.82 2.03
C LEU A 181 6.73 18.63 0.51
N ILE A 182 7.73 17.93 -0.02
CA ILE A 182 7.92 17.80 -1.47
C ILE A 182 7.02 16.68 -2.01
N TYR A 183 6.26 16.96 -3.07
CA TYR A 183 5.45 15.98 -3.80
C TYR A 183 5.82 15.83 -5.26
N GLY A 184 5.58 14.63 -5.80
CA GLY A 184 6.17 14.13 -7.03
C GLY A 184 7.47 13.37 -6.78
N GLY A 185 7.80 12.46 -7.70
CA GLY A 185 8.98 11.60 -7.64
C GLY A 185 8.95 10.48 -6.58
N VAL A 186 9.95 9.59 -6.67
CA VAL A 186 10.07 8.32 -5.91
C VAL A 186 10.35 8.49 -4.40
N GLN A 187 10.44 9.72 -3.90
CA GLN A 187 10.87 10.03 -2.52
C GLN A 187 9.85 10.87 -1.74
N SER A 188 8.65 11.11 -2.30
CA SER A 188 7.63 11.91 -1.62
C SER A 188 6.98 11.15 -0.44
N PRO A 189 6.78 11.77 0.74
CA PRO A 189 6.00 11.18 1.83
C PRO A 189 4.56 10.80 1.45
N ILE A 190 4.03 11.37 0.37
CA ILE A 190 2.66 11.12 -0.12
C ILE A 190 2.56 9.79 -0.89
N GLN A 191 3.70 9.24 -1.32
CA GLN A 191 3.80 7.95 -2.00
C GLN A 191 3.16 6.80 -1.21
N MET A 192 3.21 6.82 0.13
CA MET A 192 2.53 5.84 0.98
C MET A 192 1.01 5.84 0.75
N ILE A 193 0.41 7.03 0.65
CA ILE A 193 -1.03 7.23 0.44
C ILE A 193 -1.44 6.71 -0.95
N PHE A 194 -0.61 6.96 -1.96
CA PHE A 194 -0.82 6.44 -3.32
C PHE A 194 -0.68 4.91 -3.36
N ARG A 195 0.33 4.34 -2.67
CA ARG A 195 0.57 2.89 -2.60
C ARG A 195 -0.56 2.15 -1.88
N GLU A 196 -1.06 2.69 -0.78
CA GLU A 196 -2.19 2.12 -0.03
C GLU A 196 -3.45 2.10 -0.90
N ALA A 197 -3.79 3.24 -1.53
CA ALA A 197 -4.93 3.33 -2.44
C ALA A 197 -4.80 2.41 -3.66
N TRP A 198 -3.58 2.20 -4.17
CA TRP A 198 -3.29 1.28 -5.26
C TRP A 198 -3.45 -0.20 -4.84
N LEU A 199 -2.98 -0.58 -3.64
CA LEU A 199 -3.03 -1.97 -3.17
C LEU A 199 -4.42 -2.41 -2.76
N HIS A 200 -5.21 -1.51 -2.18
CA HIS A 200 -6.55 -1.79 -1.63
C HIS A 200 -7.66 -0.97 -2.31
N PRO A 201 -7.82 -1.08 -3.65
CA PRO A 201 -8.67 -0.19 -4.45
C PRO A 201 -10.16 -0.25 -4.06
N ASP A 202 -10.65 -1.39 -3.60
CA ASP A 202 -12.06 -1.59 -3.24
C ASP A 202 -12.35 -1.21 -1.77
N GLN A 203 -11.33 -0.94 -0.95
CA GLN A 203 -11.48 -0.54 0.45
C GLN A 203 -11.50 1.00 0.61
N PRO A 204 -12.04 1.54 1.72
CA PRO A 204 -11.84 2.94 2.07
C PRO A 204 -10.37 3.21 2.44
N LEU A 205 -9.80 4.28 1.88
CA LEU A 205 -8.41 4.65 2.11
C LEU A 205 -8.21 5.18 3.54
N LEU A 206 -7.22 4.64 4.26
CA LEU A 206 -6.86 5.09 5.60
C LEU A 206 -6.26 6.51 5.56
N VAL A 207 -6.81 7.42 6.37
CA VAL A 207 -6.24 8.77 6.53
C VAL A 207 -5.07 8.72 7.52
N PRO A 208 -3.83 9.12 7.14
CA PRO A 208 -2.64 8.98 7.97
C PRO A 208 -2.56 10.04 9.08
N SER A 209 -3.40 9.89 10.10
CA SER A 209 -3.56 10.82 11.24
C SER A 209 -3.28 10.14 12.57
N LEU A 210 -2.33 10.68 13.35
CA LEU A 210 -1.96 10.21 14.70
C LEU A 210 -2.65 10.98 15.84
N ALA A 211 -3.47 11.98 15.53
CA ALA A 211 -4.04 12.88 16.55
C ALA A 211 -5.35 12.34 17.15
N GLU A 212 -5.36 12.12 18.48
CA GLU A 212 -6.56 11.89 19.30
C GLU A 212 -7.66 12.96 19.05
N LYS A 213 -8.94 12.56 19.13
CA LYS A 213 -10.14 13.42 18.91
C LYS A 213 -10.15 14.77 19.63
N ALA A 214 -9.35 14.96 20.68
CA ALA A 214 -9.29 16.18 21.47
C ALA A 214 -8.55 17.37 20.79
N LYS A 215 -7.98 17.18 19.59
CA LYS A 215 -7.26 18.24 18.86
C LYS A 215 -8.00 18.65 17.59
N ASN A 216 -8.04 19.95 17.29
CA ASN A 216 -8.60 20.52 16.05
C ASN A 216 -7.89 20.06 14.75
N THR A 217 -6.86 19.22 14.87
CA THR A 217 -6.06 18.65 13.77
C THR A 217 -6.25 17.13 13.65
N SER A 218 -7.26 16.56 14.31
CA SER A 218 -7.60 15.14 14.20
C SER A 218 -8.12 14.79 12.80
N GLN A 219 -8.08 13.50 12.46
CA GLN A 219 -8.71 12.94 11.24
C GLN A 219 -8.22 13.57 9.92
N GLY A 220 -6.97 14.04 9.87
CA GLY A 220 -6.37 14.63 8.66
C GLY A 220 -6.88 16.04 8.29
N CYS A 221 -7.62 16.72 9.18
CA CYS A 221 -8.08 18.10 8.95
C CYS A 221 -6.96 19.15 9.06
N ASN A 222 -5.69 18.75 8.90
CA ASN A 222 -4.52 19.60 9.03
C ASN A 222 -4.01 20.12 7.69
N PHE A 223 -3.63 21.40 7.68
CA PHE A 223 -2.99 22.04 6.54
C PHE A 223 -1.50 21.71 6.52
N LEU A 224 -1.07 21.09 5.42
CA LEU A 224 0.31 20.72 5.17
C LEU A 224 0.94 21.75 4.24
N PRO A 225 2.05 22.42 4.63
CA PRO A 225 2.77 23.31 3.73
C PRO A 225 3.58 22.46 2.75
N MET A 226 3.13 22.36 1.50
CA MET A 226 3.73 21.49 0.48
C MET A 226 4.33 22.29 -0.69
N ILE A 227 5.13 21.65 -1.53
CA ILE A 227 5.54 22.19 -2.84
C ILE A 227 5.82 21.05 -3.84
N SER A 228 5.50 21.25 -5.11
CA SER A 228 5.86 20.31 -6.17
C SER A 228 7.38 20.24 -6.37
N LEU A 229 7.88 19.04 -6.57
CA LEU A 229 9.26 18.76 -6.97
C LEU A 229 9.71 19.57 -8.18
N TYR A 230 8.85 19.66 -9.21
CA TYR A 230 9.13 20.36 -10.47
C TYR A 230 9.26 21.88 -10.27
N ASP A 231 8.34 22.47 -9.51
CA ASP A 231 8.37 23.90 -9.18
C ASP A 231 9.52 24.26 -8.23
N LEU A 232 9.85 23.37 -7.29
CA LEU A 232 11.01 23.54 -6.42
C LEU A 232 12.32 23.47 -7.23
N ALA A 233 12.45 22.53 -8.17
CA ALA A 233 13.58 22.44 -9.09
C ALA A 233 13.72 23.71 -9.94
N LEU A 234 12.61 24.20 -10.52
CA LEU A 234 12.56 25.45 -11.28
C LEU A 234 12.99 26.67 -10.44
N LEU A 235 12.49 26.81 -9.22
CA LEU A 235 12.87 27.91 -8.31
C LEU A 235 14.36 27.87 -7.96
N ILE A 236 14.91 26.68 -7.65
CA ILE A 236 16.33 26.50 -7.34
C ILE A 236 17.19 26.81 -8.57
N PHE A 237 16.79 26.34 -9.75
CA PHE A 237 17.44 26.64 -11.03
C PHE A 237 17.46 28.15 -11.31
N ARG A 238 16.32 28.85 -11.20
CA ARG A 238 16.24 30.31 -11.36
C ARG A 238 17.11 31.04 -10.34
N LEU A 239 17.12 30.62 -9.07
CA LEU A 239 18.00 31.20 -8.04
C LEU A 239 19.50 30.96 -8.33
N ALA A 240 19.86 29.78 -8.83
CA ALA A 240 21.23 29.42 -9.16
C ALA A 240 21.81 30.33 -10.25
N ILE A 241 21.03 30.58 -11.31
CA ILE A 241 21.52 31.23 -12.54
C ILE A 241 21.19 32.73 -12.59
N SER A 242 20.30 33.24 -11.72
CA SER A 242 19.90 34.64 -11.72
C SER A 242 21.11 35.60 -11.64
N PRO A 243 21.22 36.58 -12.56
CA PRO A 243 22.27 37.61 -12.49
C PRO A 243 22.00 38.65 -11.39
N SER A 244 20.75 38.77 -10.95
CA SER A 244 20.29 39.68 -9.90
C SER A 244 19.40 38.90 -8.92
N PRO A 245 19.99 38.12 -7.99
CA PRO A 245 19.23 37.32 -7.04
C PRO A 245 18.50 38.21 -6.02
N PRO A 246 17.48 37.68 -5.31
CA PRO A 246 16.72 38.46 -4.34
C PRO A 246 17.59 38.95 -3.18
N SER A 247 17.16 40.07 -2.60
CA SER A 247 17.79 40.69 -1.42
C SER A 247 17.63 39.86 -0.14
N LYS A 248 16.60 39.00 -0.08
CA LYS A 248 16.37 38.06 1.02
C LYS A 248 17.19 36.79 0.82
N THR A 249 17.89 36.36 1.87
CA THR A 249 18.75 35.18 1.86
C THR A 249 18.07 33.90 2.35
N TYR A 250 16.90 34.01 2.99
CA TYR A 250 15.99 32.91 3.26
C TYR A 250 14.78 33.09 2.35
N LEU A 251 14.55 32.13 1.45
CA LEU A 251 13.40 32.07 0.56
C LEU A 251 12.45 30.99 1.07
N LEU A 252 11.17 31.31 1.17
CA LEU A 252 10.15 30.31 1.49
C LEU A 252 9.60 29.71 0.19
N ALA A 253 9.49 28.39 0.12
CA ALA A 253 9.03 27.67 -1.06
C ALA A 253 7.90 26.69 -0.70
N VAL A 254 6.66 27.19 -0.74
CA VAL A 254 5.41 26.49 -0.45
C VAL A 254 4.41 26.88 -1.53
N ASP A 255 3.53 25.97 -1.95
CA ASP A 255 2.47 26.27 -2.93
C ASP A 255 1.29 27.03 -2.32
N LYS A 256 0.54 27.74 -3.17
CA LYS A 256 -0.58 28.60 -2.76
C LYS A 256 -1.80 27.79 -2.29
N ALA A 257 -1.98 26.59 -2.81
CA ALA A 257 -3.14 25.75 -2.51
C ALA A 257 -3.07 25.10 -1.12
N SER A 258 -1.85 24.81 -0.63
CA SER A 258 -1.56 24.25 0.71
C SER A 258 -2.18 25.02 1.88
N ALA A 259 -2.47 26.32 1.70
CA ALA A 259 -3.16 27.15 2.70
C ALA A 259 -4.69 26.94 2.73
N LYS A 260 -5.25 26.20 1.77
CA LYS A 260 -6.68 25.95 1.57
C LYS A 260 -7.06 24.47 1.55
N THR A 261 -6.17 23.58 1.11
CA THR A 261 -6.39 22.12 1.08
C THR A 261 -5.78 21.45 2.32
N ASN A 262 -6.53 20.56 2.95
CA ASN A 262 -6.04 19.76 4.08
C ASN A 262 -5.64 18.33 3.64
N LEU A 263 -4.99 17.58 4.54
CA LEU A 263 -4.56 16.20 4.28
C LEU A 263 -5.73 15.26 3.92
N ARG A 264 -6.91 15.41 4.54
CA ARG A 264 -8.11 14.62 4.23
C ARG A 264 -8.63 14.88 2.82
N ASP A 265 -8.59 16.13 2.33
CA ASP A 265 -8.96 16.49 0.95
C ASP A 265 -8.05 15.79 -0.06
N ILE A 266 -6.74 15.78 0.20
CA ILE A 266 -5.74 15.09 -0.63
C ILE A 266 -6.01 13.58 -0.65
N CYS A 267 -6.20 12.96 0.53
CA CYS A 267 -6.56 11.55 0.62
C CYS A 267 -7.85 11.25 -0.15
N ARG A 268 -8.86 12.14 -0.09
CA ARG A 268 -10.13 11.97 -0.80
C ARG A 268 -9.93 12.01 -2.32
N GLY A 269 -9.13 12.94 -2.83
CA GLY A 269 -8.74 13.00 -4.24
C GLY A 269 -8.00 11.73 -4.69
N VAL A 270 -7.05 11.25 -3.88
CA VAL A 270 -6.30 10.01 -4.16
C VAL A 270 -7.24 8.82 -4.19
N SER A 271 -8.15 8.71 -3.22
CA SER A 271 -9.14 7.65 -3.17
C SER A 271 -10.07 7.67 -4.39
N ILE A 272 -10.43 8.84 -4.94
CA ILE A 272 -11.25 8.94 -6.17
C ILE A 272 -10.52 8.43 -7.42
N LEU A 273 -9.21 8.71 -7.54
CA LEU A 273 -8.41 8.29 -8.70
C LEU A 273 -7.87 6.85 -8.61
N LEU A 274 -7.44 6.42 -7.43
CA LEU A 274 -6.75 5.14 -7.23
C LEU A 274 -7.63 4.04 -6.61
N GLY A 275 -8.66 4.38 -5.85
CA GLY A 275 -9.49 3.43 -5.12
C GLY A 275 -10.98 3.79 -5.07
N SER A 276 -11.62 3.51 -3.93
CA SER A 276 -13.08 3.48 -3.79
C SER A 276 -13.77 4.86 -3.72
N GLY A 277 -13.00 5.96 -3.71
CA GLY A 277 -13.49 7.31 -3.40
C GLY A 277 -13.91 7.53 -1.94
N ARG A 278 -13.75 6.52 -1.07
CA ARG A 278 -14.09 6.54 0.36
C ARG A 278 -12.83 6.66 1.22
N LEU A 279 -13.01 7.17 2.43
CA LEU A 279 -11.98 7.28 3.46
C LEU A 279 -12.40 6.53 4.73
N ARG A 280 -11.43 6.10 5.52
CA ARG A 280 -11.61 5.62 6.90
C ARG A 280 -10.57 6.27 7.81
N ASP A 281 -10.95 6.57 9.05
CA ASP A 281 -10.02 6.93 10.11
C ASP A 281 -9.59 5.68 10.91
N ARG A 282 -8.43 5.72 11.56
CA ARG A 282 -7.90 4.61 12.38
C ARG A 282 -8.90 4.11 13.45
N GLU A 283 -9.76 5.00 13.92
CA GLU A 283 -10.76 4.72 14.96
C GLU A 283 -12.06 4.09 14.42
N ASP A 284 -12.25 4.07 13.09
CA ASP A 284 -13.40 3.45 12.43
C ASP A 284 -13.21 1.94 12.23
N SER A 285 -12.01 1.41 12.50
CA SER A 285 -11.67 0.00 12.32
C SER A 285 -12.26 -0.87 13.44
N ILE A 286 -13.21 -1.72 13.07
CA ILE A 286 -14.06 -2.49 14.00
C ILE A 286 -13.43 -3.87 14.32
N GLY A 287 -12.67 -4.45 13.37
CA GLY A 287 -12.03 -5.76 13.52
C GLY A 287 -10.65 -5.67 14.16
N ALA A 288 -10.29 -6.65 15.00
CA ALA A 288 -8.96 -6.73 15.61
C ALA A 288 -7.83 -6.84 14.57
N VAL A 289 -8.09 -7.51 13.44
CA VAL A 289 -7.15 -7.63 12.31
C VAL A 289 -6.96 -6.29 11.60
N ASP A 290 -8.04 -5.53 11.39
CA ASP A 290 -7.98 -4.22 10.74
C ASP A 290 -7.23 -3.20 11.62
N ILE A 291 -7.47 -3.24 12.94
CA ILE A 291 -6.76 -2.40 13.92
C ILE A 291 -5.26 -2.73 13.95
N GLU A 292 -4.89 -4.01 13.86
CA GLU A 292 -3.49 -4.46 13.81
C GLU A 292 -2.83 -4.03 12.49
N ALA A 293 -3.49 -4.22 11.35
CA ALA A 293 -3.00 -3.79 10.04
C ALA A 293 -2.82 -2.27 9.94
N ASP A 294 -3.81 -1.48 10.39
CA ASP A 294 -3.73 -0.01 10.42
C ASP A 294 -2.64 0.48 11.37
N THR A 295 -2.46 -0.18 12.50
CA THR A 295 -1.39 0.14 13.44
C THR A 295 -0.03 -0.15 12.81
N PHE A 296 0.13 -1.29 12.16
CA PHE A 296 1.35 -1.66 11.45
C PHE A 296 1.70 -0.68 10.32
N LEU A 297 0.72 -0.33 9.48
CA LEU A 297 0.87 0.68 8.40
C LEU A 297 1.31 2.07 8.91
N LEU A 298 0.86 2.46 10.10
CA LEU A 298 1.23 3.74 10.71
C LEU A 298 2.56 3.68 11.49
N ASP A 299 2.94 2.50 11.99
CA ASP A 299 4.15 2.30 12.80
C ASP A 299 5.41 1.99 11.96
N GLU A 300 5.31 1.33 10.79
CA GLU A 300 6.47 1.05 9.91
C GLU A 300 7.18 2.34 9.45
N ASP A 301 6.41 3.42 9.24
CA ASP A 301 6.85 4.66 8.60
C ASP A 301 6.75 5.91 9.51
N GLU A 302 6.95 5.75 10.83
CA GLU A 302 6.83 6.82 11.86
C GLU A 302 7.46 8.16 11.44
N LYS A 303 8.63 8.12 10.76
CA LYS A 303 9.33 9.33 10.28
C LYS A 303 8.61 10.06 9.15
N LEU A 304 8.05 9.33 8.18
CA LEU A 304 7.28 9.91 7.08
C LEU A 304 5.94 10.42 7.62
N LEU A 305 5.28 9.60 8.44
CA LEU A 305 4.01 9.92 9.07
C LEU A 305 4.09 11.16 9.97
N ALA A 306 5.19 11.34 10.73
CA ALA A 306 5.42 12.53 11.54
C ALA A 306 5.46 13.84 10.73
N SER A 307 5.88 13.79 9.46
CA SER A 307 5.84 14.95 8.56
C SER A 307 4.41 15.30 8.14
N LEU A 308 3.54 14.30 8.00
CA LEU A 308 2.12 14.45 7.68
C LEU A 308 1.27 14.94 8.88
N GLN A 309 1.84 15.06 10.09
CA GLN A 309 1.16 15.60 11.28
C GLN A 309 1.35 17.12 11.47
N LEU A 310 1.98 17.83 10.51
CA LEU A 310 2.14 19.29 10.58
C LEU A 310 0.79 20.01 10.46
N HIS A 311 0.66 21.15 11.11
CA HIS A 311 -0.48 22.07 10.93
C HIS A 311 0.06 23.50 10.83
N LEU A 312 0.55 23.86 9.65
CA LEU A 312 1.22 25.13 9.37
C LEU A 312 0.74 25.68 8.03
N CYS A 313 0.24 26.91 8.04
CA CYS A 313 -0.06 27.67 6.82
C CYS A 313 1.00 28.77 6.66
N PHE A 314 1.37 29.04 5.41
CA PHE A 314 2.23 30.17 5.06
C PHE A 314 1.56 31.08 4.04
N ASP A 315 1.85 32.38 4.11
CA ASP A 315 1.51 33.35 3.07
C ASP A 315 2.75 33.64 2.23
N THR A 316 2.70 33.24 0.97
CA THR A 316 3.76 33.41 -0.04
C THR A 316 3.50 34.59 -0.98
N SER A 317 2.40 35.33 -0.82
CA SER A 317 2.00 36.41 -1.75
C SER A 317 3.03 37.53 -1.91
N ALA A 318 3.81 37.80 -0.85
CA ALA A 318 4.94 38.74 -0.83
C ALA A 318 6.32 38.05 -0.74
N GLY A 319 6.39 36.74 -1.03
CA GLY A 319 7.61 35.94 -0.94
C GLY A 319 8.62 36.23 -2.05
N ALA A 320 9.92 36.11 -1.74
CA ALA A 320 11.00 36.39 -2.69
C ALA A 320 10.99 35.48 -3.94
N MET A 321 10.34 34.32 -3.89
CA MET A 321 10.13 33.42 -5.03
C MET A 321 9.50 34.11 -6.25
N HIS A 322 8.61 35.08 -6.04
CA HIS A 322 7.94 35.82 -7.12
C HIS A 322 8.84 36.82 -7.85
N THR A 323 10.07 37.09 -7.37
CA THR A 323 11.06 37.87 -8.13
C THR A 323 11.97 36.99 -9.01
N LEU A 324 11.84 35.66 -8.93
CA LEU A 324 12.68 34.68 -9.63
C LEU A 324 11.92 33.88 -10.69
N VAL A 325 10.64 33.60 -10.45
CA VAL A 325 9.78 32.78 -11.32
C VAL A 325 8.49 33.56 -11.59
N ALA A 326 8.20 33.81 -12.87
CA ALA A 326 7.00 34.53 -13.28
C ALA A 326 5.74 33.68 -13.02
N ALA A 327 4.57 34.32 -12.89
CA ALA A 327 3.31 33.63 -12.58
C ALA A 327 2.94 32.51 -13.58
N GLU A 328 3.32 32.69 -14.85
CA GLU A 328 3.06 31.78 -15.97
C GLU A 328 4.07 30.62 -16.07
N GLU A 329 5.22 30.69 -15.39
CA GLU A 329 6.26 29.65 -15.42
C GLU A 329 6.04 28.56 -14.35
N TRP A 330 5.16 28.79 -13.37
CA TRP A 330 4.84 27.80 -12.36
C TRP A 330 3.91 26.73 -12.90
N HIS A 331 4.28 25.46 -12.73
CA HIS A 331 3.49 24.32 -13.20
C HIS A 331 2.35 24.02 -12.22
N HIS A 332 2.63 24.01 -10.92
CA HIS A 332 1.73 23.49 -9.90
C HIS A 332 1.47 24.48 -8.74
N TYR A 333 2.30 25.51 -8.55
CA TYR A 333 2.22 26.48 -7.43
C TYR A 333 0.80 27.01 -7.13
N SER A 334 0.01 27.29 -8.16
CA SER A 334 -1.32 27.89 -8.00
C SER A 334 -2.36 26.90 -7.47
N SER A 335 -2.44 25.71 -8.09
CA SER A 335 -3.47 24.67 -7.83
C SER A 335 -3.00 23.54 -6.90
N GLY A 336 -1.70 23.47 -6.60
CA GLY A 336 -1.04 22.52 -5.72
C GLY A 336 -1.18 21.06 -6.16
N LEU A 337 -0.98 20.16 -5.20
CA LEU A 337 -1.12 18.73 -5.44
C LEU A 337 -2.55 18.32 -5.86
N LEU A 338 -3.58 18.78 -5.14
CA LEU A 338 -4.96 18.33 -5.36
C LEU A 338 -5.50 18.74 -6.74
N GLY A 339 -5.19 19.96 -7.18
CA GLY A 339 -5.64 20.45 -8.49
C GLY A 339 -4.89 19.87 -9.69
N ASN A 340 -3.76 19.17 -9.47
CA ASN A 340 -2.96 18.51 -10.51
C ASN A 340 -2.83 17.01 -10.23
N LEU A 341 -3.76 16.41 -9.48
CA LEU A 341 -3.55 15.09 -8.89
C LEU A 341 -3.45 13.97 -9.93
N GLU A 342 -4.15 14.09 -11.08
CA GLU A 342 -4.03 13.16 -12.21
C GLU A 342 -2.59 13.04 -12.72
N PHE A 343 -1.90 14.18 -12.86
CA PHE A 343 -0.49 14.23 -13.24
C PHE A 343 0.40 13.52 -12.20
N PHE A 344 0.18 13.75 -10.90
CA PHE A 344 0.98 13.11 -9.84
C PHE A 344 0.68 11.62 -9.66
N VAL A 345 -0.53 11.16 -9.98
CA VAL A 345 -0.84 9.72 -10.07
C VAL A 345 -0.11 9.08 -11.25
N HIS A 346 -0.07 9.73 -12.41
CA HIS A 346 0.70 9.26 -13.55
C HIS A 346 2.23 9.28 -13.29
N ASP A 347 2.75 10.35 -12.68
CA ASP A 347 4.14 10.45 -12.22
C ASP A 347 4.49 9.30 -11.26
N PHE A 348 3.61 8.97 -10.31
CA PHE A 348 3.78 7.82 -9.43
C PHE A 348 3.80 6.48 -10.18
N ILE A 349 2.86 6.24 -11.10
CA ILE A 349 2.81 5.03 -11.92
C ILE A 349 4.13 4.85 -12.69
N LYS A 350 4.61 5.92 -13.33
CA LYS A 350 5.88 5.95 -14.09
C LYS A 350 7.11 5.77 -13.18
N CYS A 351 7.18 6.49 -12.06
CA CYS A 351 8.26 6.42 -11.08
C CYS A 351 8.39 5.04 -10.41
N MET A 352 7.28 4.33 -10.25
CA MET A 352 7.21 3.02 -9.60
C MET A 352 7.23 1.84 -10.58
N ASP A 353 7.37 2.11 -11.89
CA ASP A 353 7.39 1.11 -12.97
C ASP A 353 6.14 0.19 -12.92
N LEU A 354 4.97 0.78 -12.60
CA LEU A 354 3.70 0.06 -12.50
C LEU A 354 3.13 -0.20 -13.89
N ARG A 355 2.84 -1.47 -14.18
CA ARG A 355 2.47 -1.93 -15.52
C ARG A 355 1.20 -2.77 -15.46
N PRO A 356 0.00 -2.14 -15.47
CA PRO A 356 -1.25 -2.87 -15.44
C PRO A 356 -1.40 -3.79 -16.66
N LEU A 357 -1.73 -5.04 -16.40
CA LEU A 357 -2.00 -6.06 -17.42
C LEU A 357 -3.50 -6.14 -17.66
N ARG A 358 -3.96 -5.69 -18.81
CA ARG A 358 -5.37 -5.75 -19.24
C ARG A 358 -5.47 -6.80 -20.34
N THR A 359 -5.78 -8.02 -19.91
CA THR A 359 -5.65 -9.24 -20.73
C THR A 359 -7.02 -9.74 -21.15
N VAL A 360 -7.20 -9.96 -22.44
CA VAL A 360 -8.37 -10.65 -23.01
C VAL A 360 -7.91 -12.01 -23.54
N ILE A 361 -8.65 -13.08 -23.21
CA ILE A 361 -8.31 -14.44 -23.64
C ILE A 361 -9.50 -15.03 -24.40
N LEU A 362 -9.30 -15.25 -25.69
CA LEU A 362 -10.27 -15.79 -26.63
C LEU A 362 -9.89 -17.22 -27.03
N GLY A 363 -10.77 -17.85 -27.80
CA GLY A 363 -10.59 -19.22 -28.28
C GLY A 363 -11.90 -20.00 -28.31
N ALA A 364 -11.92 -21.12 -29.02
CA ALA A 364 -13.08 -21.99 -29.16
C ALA A 364 -13.60 -22.58 -27.81
N PRO A 365 -14.82 -23.15 -27.77
CA PRO A 365 -15.28 -23.95 -26.62
C PRO A 365 -14.32 -25.13 -26.33
N ARG A 366 -14.15 -25.50 -25.05
CA ARG A 366 -13.25 -26.59 -24.60
C ARG A 366 -11.74 -26.46 -24.94
N VAL A 367 -11.29 -25.36 -25.56
CA VAL A 367 -9.86 -25.16 -25.88
C VAL A 367 -8.98 -25.04 -24.63
N GLY A 368 -9.51 -24.51 -23.53
CA GLY A 368 -8.78 -24.33 -22.27
C GLY A 368 -8.61 -22.88 -21.81
N LYS A 369 -9.15 -21.90 -22.57
CA LYS A 369 -9.11 -20.47 -22.23
C LYS A 369 -9.41 -20.17 -20.76
N THR A 370 -10.52 -20.66 -20.20
CA THR A 370 -10.90 -20.46 -18.79
C THR A 370 -9.84 -20.92 -17.78
N LEU A 371 -9.16 -22.03 -18.05
CA LEU A 371 -8.07 -22.51 -17.19
C LEU A 371 -6.84 -21.59 -17.29
N LEU A 372 -6.52 -21.12 -18.50
CA LEU A 372 -5.46 -20.13 -18.71
C LEU A 372 -5.82 -18.79 -18.03
N SER A 373 -7.04 -18.31 -18.20
CA SER A 373 -7.57 -17.08 -17.59
C SER A 373 -7.46 -17.10 -16.07
N GLN A 374 -7.89 -18.19 -15.43
CA GLN A 374 -7.74 -18.37 -13.98
C GLN A 374 -6.28 -18.47 -13.53
N ARG A 375 -5.43 -19.12 -14.34
CA ARG A 375 -4.00 -19.24 -14.05
C ARG A 375 -3.28 -17.91 -14.16
N LEU A 376 -3.47 -17.14 -15.24
CA LEU A 376 -2.84 -15.83 -15.41
C LEU A 376 -3.34 -14.82 -14.36
N ALA A 377 -4.64 -14.84 -14.04
CA ALA A 377 -5.19 -14.03 -12.95
C ALA A 377 -4.51 -14.35 -11.60
N LYS A 378 -4.22 -15.63 -11.32
CA LYS A 378 -3.50 -16.03 -10.11
C LYS A 378 -2.00 -15.70 -10.16
N ASP A 379 -1.33 -16.02 -11.26
CA ASP A 379 0.13 -15.88 -11.40
C ASP A 379 0.55 -14.39 -11.40
N TYR A 380 -0.29 -13.49 -11.95
CA TYR A 380 -0.07 -12.03 -11.96
C TYR A 380 -0.90 -11.25 -10.91
N HIS A 381 -1.68 -11.95 -10.07
CA HIS A 381 -2.54 -11.36 -9.02
C HIS A 381 -3.56 -10.32 -9.54
N LEU A 382 -4.21 -10.62 -10.67
CA LEU A 382 -5.19 -9.76 -11.34
C LEU A 382 -6.64 -10.22 -11.07
N PRO A 383 -7.63 -9.31 -11.10
CA PRO A 383 -9.04 -9.67 -11.15
C PRO A 383 -9.38 -10.62 -12.31
N TYR A 384 -9.94 -11.78 -11.98
CA TYR A 384 -10.48 -12.73 -12.96
C TYR A 384 -11.94 -12.37 -13.28
N LEU A 385 -12.20 -11.97 -14.53
CA LEU A 385 -13.50 -11.49 -14.99
C LEU A 385 -14.18 -12.55 -15.86
N SER A 386 -15.30 -13.08 -15.39
CA SER A 386 -16.26 -13.85 -16.16
C SER A 386 -17.68 -13.43 -15.77
N PRO A 387 -18.70 -13.59 -16.62
CA PRO A 387 -20.05 -13.11 -16.30
C PRO A 387 -20.61 -13.66 -14.98
N THR A 388 -20.25 -14.90 -14.64
CA THR A 388 -20.58 -15.54 -13.36
C THR A 388 -19.88 -14.90 -12.16
N THR A 389 -18.58 -14.58 -12.23
CA THR A 389 -17.89 -13.92 -11.12
C THR A 389 -18.33 -12.46 -10.95
N LEU A 390 -18.63 -11.78 -12.05
CA LEU A 390 -19.16 -10.41 -12.05
C LEU A 390 -20.56 -10.32 -11.43
N LEU A 391 -21.47 -11.24 -11.77
CA LEU A 391 -22.79 -11.32 -11.13
C LEU A 391 -22.64 -11.58 -9.63
N HIS A 392 -21.81 -12.56 -9.23
CA HIS A 392 -21.58 -12.84 -7.83
C HIS A 392 -21.09 -11.59 -7.08
N GLU A 393 -20.07 -10.90 -7.59
CA GLU A 393 -19.54 -9.67 -6.99
C GLU A 393 -20.60 -8.55 -6.87
N LEU A 394 -21.44 -8.36 -7.89
CA LEU A 394 -22.48 -7.32 -7.89
C LEU A 394 -23.49 -7.47 -6.74
N PHE A 395 -23.77 -8.72 -6.32
CA PHE A 395 -24.78 -9.08 -5.31
C PHE A 395 -24.21 -9.50 -3.94
N VAL A 396 -22.93 -9.87 -3.81
CA VAL A 396 -22.29 -10.22 -2.52
C VAL A 396 -22.46 -9.14 -1.43
N PHE A 397 -22.52 -7.87 -1.83
CA PHE A 397 -22.73 -6.72 -0.94
C PHE A 397 -24.01 -6.77 -0.07
N GLU A 398 -24.98 -7.66 -0.36
CA GLU A 398 -26.18 -7.81 0.49
C GLU A 398 -25.92 -8.59 1.80
N ILE A 399 -24.86 -9.40 1.89
CA ILE A 399 -24.68 -10.33 3.01
C ILE A 399 -24.11 -9.64 4.26
N ASP A 400 -23.04 -8.85 4.13
CA ASP A 400 -22.39 -8.18 5.28
C ASP A 400 -23.19 -6.98 5.82
N ALA A 401 -23.99 -6.33 4.98
CA ALA A 401 -24.75 -5.13 5.35
C ALA A 401 -25.83 -5.39 6.42
N THR A 402 -26.25 -6.64 6.61
CA THR A 402 -27.33 -7.01 7.54
C THR A 402 -26.87 -7.28 8.97
N HIS A 403 -25.55 -7.32 9.25
CA HIS A 403 -25.03 -7.80 10.53
C HIS A 403 -24.17 -6.83 11.36
N SER A 404 -23.84 -5.63 10.86
CA SER A 404 -22.76 -4.81 11.46
C SER A 404 -23.01 -3.29 11.62
N ILE A 405 -24.24 -2.82 11.89
CA ILE A 405 -24.50 -1.38 12.16
C ILE A 405 -25.31 -1.18 13.45
N PRO A 406 -24.71 -0.60 14.52
CA PRO A 406 -25.44 -0.07 15.68
C PRO A 406 -26.19 1.24 15.32
N PRO A 407 -27.37 1.52 15.91
CA PRO A 407 -28.29 2.54 15.39
C PRO A 407 -27.97 4.01 15.75
N GLU A 408 -26.80 4.33 16.31
CA GLU A 408 -26.47 5.68 16.82
C GLU A 408 -25.05 6.14 16.44
N ALA A 409 -24.90 6.64 15.21
CA ALA A 409 -23.75 7.43 14.77
C ALA A 409 -24.22 8.70 14.02
N ASN A 410 -23.48 9.80 14.13
CA ASN A 410 -23.98 11.15 13.84
C ASN A 410 -24.33 11.40 12.36
N GLN A 411 -25.47 12.06 12.13
CA GLN A 411 -26.12 12.20 10.81
C GLN A 411 -25.55 13.31 9.89
N SER A 412 -24.37 13.87 10.20
CA SER A 412 -23.72 14.91 9.38
C SER A 412 -22.98 14.32 8.19
N ASP A 413 -22.14 13.31 8.42
CA ASP A 413 -21.11 12.87 7.46
C ASP A 413 -21.52 11.61 6.67
N LEU A 414 -22.63 10.98 7.06
CA LEU A 414 -23.21 9.79 6.41
C LEU A 414 -23.97 10.09 5.09
N LYS A 415 -23.87 11.31 4.54
CA LYS A 415 -24.68 11.77 3.38
C LYS A 415 -24.08 11.51 2.00
N THR A 416 -22.90 10.89 1.90
CA THR A 416 -22.31 10.44 0.63
C THR A 416 -22.56 8.95 0.32
N SER A 417 -23.42 8.28 1.09
CA SER A 417 -23.93 6.93 0.79
C SER A 417 -25.11 6.95 -0.20
N ARG A 418 -24.81 7.28 -1.46
CA ARG A 418 -25.54 6.66 -2.57
C ARG A 418 -24.55 5.76 -3.31
N ASP A 419 -24.82 4.46 -3.36
CA ASP A 419 -24.39 3.70 -4.54
C ASP A 419 -24.85 4.49 -5.76
N ASN A 420 -24.02 4.60 -6.80
CA ASN A 420 -24.44 5.25 -8.04
C ASN A 420 -25.82 4.70 -8.43
N GLU A 421 -26.76 5.59 -8.79
CA GLU A 421 -28.10 5.15 -9.20
C GLU A 421 -28.02 4.16 -10.39
N GLU A 422 -26.96 4.26 -11.19
CA GLU A 422 -26.50 3.28 -12.19
C GLU A 422 -26.32 1.86 -11.62
N ILE A 423 -25.55 1.68 -10.53
CA ILE A 423 -25.32 0.37 -9.88
C ILE A 423 -26.65 -0.16 -9.32
N LYS A 424 -27.50 0.71 -8.77
CA LYS A 424 -28.85 0.31 -8.31
C LYS A 424 -29.76 -0.09 -9.47
N SER A 425 -29.66 0.58 -10.62
CA SER A 425 -30.40 0.18 -11.83
C SER A 425 -29.89 -1.15 -12.38
N LEU A 426 -28.57 -1.36 -12.43
CA LEU A 426 -27.93 -2.58 -12.89
C LEU A 426 -28.34 -3.77 -12.00
N ARG A 427 -28.31 -3.61 -10.68
CA ARG A 427 -28.79 -4.62 -9.72
C ARG A 427 -30.26 -4.98 -9.97
N LYS A 428 -31.15 -4.00 -10.19
CA LYS A 428 -32.58 -4.26 -10.50
C LYS A 428 -32.76 -4.98 -11.84
N GLU A 429 -31.98 -4.62 -12.85
CA GLU A 429 -32.01 -5.22 -14.19
C GLU A 429 -31.55 -6.70 -14.14
N LEU A 430 -30.51 -7.01 -13.36
CA LEU A 430 -29.87 -8.32 -13.31
C LEU A 430 -30.34 -9.24 -12.17
N GLN A 431 -31.19 -8.77 -11.25
CA GLN A 431 -31.59 -9.52 -10.03
C GLN A 431 -32.14 -10.93 -10.31
N HIS A 432 -32.92 -11.09 -11.40
CA HIS A 432 -33.53 -12.37 -11.78
C HIS A 432 -32.52 -13.40 -12.31
N TRP A 433 -31.34 -12.95 -12.74
CA TRP A 433 -30.28 -13.78 -13.32
C TRP A 433 -29.24 -14.21 -12.28
N ALA A 434 -29.07 -13.45 -11.19
CA ALA A 434 -28.08 -13.71 -10.15
C ALA A 434 -28.08 -15.15 -9.55
N PRO A 435 -29.23 -15.79 -9.24
CA PRO A 435 -29.24 -17.14 -8.67
C PRO A 435 -29.25 -18.27 -9.71
N THR A 436 -29.40 -17.95 -11.00
CA THR A 436 -29.68 -18.93 -12.07
C THR A 436 -28.60 -18.97 -13.15
N CYS A 437 -27.92 -17.85 -13.40
CA CYS A 437 -26.95 -17.71 -14.47
C CYS A 437 -25.68 -18.54 -14.19
N GLN A 438 -25.49 -19.60 -14.97
CA GLN A 438 -24.28 -20.43 -14.96
C GLN A 438 -23.45 -20.23 -16.23
N ASN A 439 -24.03 -19.71 -17.32
CA ASN A 439 -23.36 -19.46 -18.59
C ASN A 439 -23.57 -18.03 -19.10
N SER A 440 -22.57 -17.50 -19.80
CA SER A 440 -22.63 -16.15 -20.43
C SER A 440 -23.81 -15.98 -21.40
N ALA A 441 -24.25 -17.06 -22.05
CA ALA A 441 -25.34 -17.07 -23.04
C ALA A 441 -26.75 -16.96 -22.43
N GLU A 442 -26.87 -16.99 -21.09
CA GLU A 442 -28.16 -16.81 -20.39
C GLU A 442 -28.47 -15.33 -20.12
N LEU A 443 -27.46 -14.45 -20.15
CA LEU A 443 -27.62 -13.02 -19.91
C LEU A 443 -28.02 -12.25 -21.18
N PRO A 444 -28.94 -11.28 -21.09
CA PRO A 444 -29.16 -10.31 -22.16
C PRO A 444 -27.88 -9.53 -22.49
N GLU A 445 -27.58 -9.35 -23.78
CA GLU A 445 -26.32 -8.74 -24.24
C GLU A 445 -26.09 -7.34 -23.65
N ASP A 446 -27.11 -6.49 -23.64
CA ASP A 446 -27.05 -5.14 -23.06
C ASP A 446 -26.73 -5.18 -21.55
N GLY A 447 -27.30 -6.14 -20.83
CA GLY A 447 -27.04 -6.36 -19.40
C GLY A 447 -25.60 -6.82 -19.14
N LEU A 448 -25.09 -7.72 -19.99
CA LEU A 448 -23.71 -8.19 -19.96
C LEU A 448 -22.71 -7.05 -20.26
N ILE A 449 -22.98 -6.22 -21.27
CA ILE A 449 -22.12 -5.08 -21.62
C ILE A 449 -22.09 -4.05 -20.49
N LYS A 450 -23.24 -3.71 -19.89
CA LYS A 450 -23.29 -2.81 -18.72
C LYS A 450 -22.53 -3.40 -17.52
N LEU A 451 -22.67 -4.70 -17.26
CA LEU A 451 -21.98 -5.41 -16.19
C LEU A 451 -20.45 -5.40 -16.39
N LEU A 452 -19.98 -5.63 -17.62
CA LEU A 452 -18.58 -5.53 -17.99
C LEU A 452 -18.06 -4.10 -17.85
N ARG A 453 -18.72 -3.11 -18.45
CA ARG A 453 -18.31 -1.69 -18.35
C ARG A 453 -18.28 -1.21 -16.90
N TRP A 454 -19.23 -1.63 -16.06
CA TRP A 454 -19.21 -1.35 -14.62
C TRP A 454 -17.92 -1.84 -13.94
N LYS A 455 -17.55 -3.11 -14.12
CA LYS A 455 -16.34 -3.67 -13.47
C LYS A 455 -15.05 -3.16 -14.11
N LEU A 456 -15.00 -3.03 -15.44
CA LEU A 456 -13.81 -2.55 -16.16
C LEU A 456 -13.48 -1.09 -15.82
N CYS A 457 -14.49 -0.27 -15.51
CA CYS A 457 -14.31 1.08 -14.96
C CYS A 457 -13.97 1.11 -13.45
N SER A 458 -13.97 -0.04 -12.75
CA SER A 458 -13.61 -0.08 -11.32
C SER A 458 -12.12 0.24 -11.11
N PRO A 459 -11.72 0.76 -9.95
CA PRO A 459 -10.34 1.18 -9.71
C PRO A 459 -9.35 0.01 -9.80
N ALA A 460 -9.74 -1.18 -9.36
CA ALA A 460 -8.95 -2.40 -9.53
C ALA A 460 -8.67 -2.70 -11.02
N CYS A 461 -9.72 -2.75 -11.86
CA CYS A 461 -9.56 -3.11 -13.27
C CYS A 461 -8.89 -2.01 -14.10
N ARG A 462 -9.21 -0.75 -13.82
CA ARG A 462 -8.57 0.41 -14.47
C ARG A 462 -7.10 0.49 -14.10
N ASN A 463 -6.79 0.51 -12.81
CA ASN A 463 -5.46 0.89 -12.33
C ASN A 463 -4.50 -0.31 -12.26
N GLN A 464 -4.94 -1.49 -11.79
CA GLN A 464 -4.08 -2.69 -11.67
C GLN A 464 -4.14 -3.60 -12.91
N GLY A 465 -5.26 -3.59 -13.63
CA GLY A 465 -5.52 -4.48 -14.78
C GLY A 465 -6.50 -5.60 -14.45
N TYR A 466 -6.65 -6.56 -15.37
CA TYR A 466 -7.64 -7.64 -15.30
C TYR A 466 -7.30 -8.78 -16.28
N VAL A 467 -7.97 -9.93 -16.09
CA VAL A 467 -8.02 -11.02 -17.08
C VAL A 467 -9.47 -11.34 -17.42
N LEU A 468 -9.89 -11.07 -18.66
CA LEU A 468 -11.25 -11.30 -19.17
C LEU A 468 -11.34 -12.64 -19.89
N ASP A 469 -12.18 -13.54 -19.39
CA ASP A 469 -12.33 -14.90 -19.93
C ASP A 469 -13.39 -15.01 -21.04
N GLY A 470 -12.95 -15.30 -22.26
CA GLY A 470 -13.81 -15.75 -23.36
C GLY A 470 -14.78 -14.71 -23.92
N LEU A 471 -14.53 -13.43 -23.67
CA LEU A 471 -15.28 -12.28 -24.17
C LEU A 471 -14.30 -11.21 -24.67
N PRO A 472 -14.60 -10.47 -25.75
CA PRO A 472 -15.85 -10.49 -26.52
C PRO A 472 -15.98 -11.70 -27.45
N ILE A 473 -17.21 -12.06 -27.84
CA ILE A 473 -17.50 -13.13 -28.82
C ILE A 473 -17.72 -12.62 -30.25
N SER A 474 -17.90 -11.31 -30.45
CA SER A 474 -18.09 -10.69 -31.76
C SER A 474 -17.51 -9.29 -31.82
N SER A 475 -17.23 -8.81 -33.03
CA SER A 475 -16.67 -7.49 -33.29
C SER A 475 -17.59 -6.37 -32.77
N ALA A 476 -18.89 -6.48 -33.04
CA ALA A 476 -19.91 -5.57 -32.49
C ALA A 476 -19.91 -5.54 -30.96
N GLN A 477 -19.77 -6.70 -30.29
CA GLN A 477 -19.69 -6.75 -28.83
C GLN A 477 -18.40 -6.11 -28.31
N ALA A 478 -17.26 -6.30 -28.99
CA ALA A 478 -15.99 -5.65 -28.68
C ALA A 478 -16.13 -4.12 -28.73
N CYS A 479 -16.73 -3.59 -29.81
CA CYS A 479 -17.05 -2.16 -29.96
C CYS A 479 -17.84 -1.63 -28.76
N ARG A 480 -18.92 -2.32 -28.37
CA ARG A 480 -19.81 -1.87 -27.28
C ARG A 480 -19.17 -1.95 -25.89
N ILE A 481 -18.23 -2.86 -25.65
CA ILE A 481 -17.51 -3.00 -24.36
C ILE A 481 -16.42 -1.93 -24.22
N PHE A 482 -15.53 -1.81 -25.22
CA PHE A 482 -14.26 -1.08 -25.09
C PHE A 482 -14.29 0.34 -25.68
N PHE A 483 -15.27 0.68 -26.51
CA PHE A 483 -15.32 1.95 -27.25
C PHE A 483 -16.59 2.74 -26.91
N ASP A 484 -16.57 4.04 -27.19
CA ASP A 484 -17.75 4.90 -27.08
C ASP A 484 -18.45 4.99 -28.45
N GLU A 485 -19.78 5.05 -28.47
CA GLU A 485 -20.61 5.02 -29.70
C GLU A 485 -20.28 6.13 -30.73
N SER A 486 -19.50 7.14 -30.35
CA SER A 486 -19.06 8.23 -31.23
C SER A 486 -17.78 7.95 -32.02
N THR A 487 -17.06 6.84 -31.78
CA THR A 487 -15.76 6.58 -32.44
C THR A 487 -15.86 5.97 -33.83
N PHE A 488 -17.04 5.48 -34.24
CA PHE A 488 -17.27 4.90 -35.57
C PHE A 488 -18.40 5.66 -36.28
N LYS A 489 -18.02 6.67 -37.08
CA LYS A 489 -18.86 7.12 -38.20
C LYS A 489 -18.49 6.27 -39.41
N ASP A 490 -19.45 5.46 -39.85
CA ASP A 490 -19.27 4.52 -40.94
C ASP A 490 -19.36 5.26 -42.29
N ASP A 491 -18.25 5.33 -43.02
CA ASP A 491 -18.19 5.87 -44.39
C ASP A 491 -18.59 4.76 -45.39
N GLY A 492 -19.88 4.39 -45.43
CA GLY A 492 -20.38 3.30 -46.29
C GLY A 492 -21.89 3.32 -46.54
N GLU A 493 -22.29 3.58 -47.80
CA GLU A 493 -23.70 3.75 -48.23
C GLU A 493 -24.63 2.54 -47.98
N GLY A 494 -25.87 2.83 -47.56
CA GLY A 494 -26.95 1.84 -47.42
C GLY A 494 -28.34 2.47 -47.23
N ASP A 495 -28.88 3.07 -48.29
CA ASP A 495 -30.12 3.87 -48.25
C ASP A 495 -31.40 3.06 -47.94
N ALA A 496 -32.18 3.52 -46.95
CA ALA A 496 -33.56 3.07 -46.68
C ALA A 496 -34.35 4.12 -45.86
N ILE A 497 -34.87 5.14 -46.54
CA ILE A 497 -35.75 6.15 -45.96
C ILE A 497 -37.15 5.55 -45.62
N GLU A 498 -37.59 5.68 -44.36
CA GLU A 498 -39.01 5.89 -44.05
C GLU A 498 -39.21 7.09 -43.11
N VAL A 499 -40.01 8.06 -43.56
CA VAL A 499 -40.31 9.31 -42.86
C VAL A 499 -41.71 9.25 -42.25
N LYS A 500 -41.83 9.68 -40.98
CA LYS A 500 -42.98 10.42 -40.44
C LYS A 500 -42.44 11.50 -39.49
N GLU A 501 -42.24 12.72 -39.97
CA GLU A 501 -43.22 13.84 -39.87
C GLU A 501 -43.73 14.02 -38.44
N ASN A 502 -43.21 15.01 -37.70
CA ASN A 502 -43.72 16.40 -37.57
C ASN A 502 -44.31 16.54 -36.15
N GLU A 503 -44.25 17.64 -35.39
CA GLU A 503 -44.02 19.10 -35.54
C GLU A 503 -43.64 19.62 -34.11
N SER A 504 -43.03 20.77 -33.80
CA SER A 504 -42.31 21.82 -34.57
C SER A 504 -41.89 23.00 -33.65
N VAL A 505 -40.73 23.63 -33.91
CA VAL A 505 -40.46 25.11 -33.85
C VAL A 505 -40.47 25.80 -32.45
N SER A 506 -39.65 26.82 -32.11
CA SER A 506 -38.66 27.72 -32.77
C SER A 506 -37.46 27.96 -31.81
N ILE A 507 -36.18 28.06 -32.18
CA ILE A 507 -35.43 28.85 -33.21
C ILE A 507 -35.24 30.33 -32.86
N VAL A 508 -33.97 30.71 -32.60
CA VAL A 508 -33.12 31.76 -33.25
C VAL A 508 -31.67 31.54 -32.71
N ASP A 509 -30.59 31.28 -33.46
CA ASP A 509 -29.93 31.99 -34.61
C ASP A 509 -29.46 33.41 -34.21
N GLU A 510 -28.25 33.94 -34.48
CA GLU A 510 -27.12 33.74 -35.43
C GLU A 510 -25.75 33.94 -34.69
N ALA A 511 -24.50 33.66 -35.16
CA ALA A 511 -23.89 32.84 -36.23
C ALA A 511 -22.32 32.86 -36.10
N ASP A 512 -21.60 32.20 -37.03
CA ASP A 512 -20.20 32.34 -37.47
C ASP A 512 -18.94 32.04 -36.60
N GLY A 513 -18.03 31.22 -37.14
CA GLY A 513 -16.58 31.53 -37.05
C GLY A 513 -15.51 30.44 -36.75
N LEU A 514 -15.37 29.40 -37.59
CA LEU A 514 -14.14 28.60 -37.87
C LEU A 514 -12.96 28.58 -36.84
N ASN A 515 -12.69 27.42 -36.23
CA ASN A 515 -11.49 26.59 -36.53
C ASN A 515 -11.33 25.39 -35.59
N GLU A 516 -10.88 24.27 -36.14
CA GLU A 516 -10.40 23.11 -35.38
C GLU A 516 -8.99 23.38 -34.82
N LYS A 517 -8.86 23.38 -33.49
CA LYS A 517 -7.60 23.10 -32.79
C LYS A 517 -7.85 22.28 -31.53
N SER A 518 -7.02 21.27 -31.36
CA SER A 518 -6.80 20.43 -30.17
C SER A 518 -7.31 20.99 -28.84
N ASN A 519 -8.32 20.33 -28.25
CA ASN A 519 -8.80 20.58 -26.88
C ASN A 519 -7.83 20.02 -25.81
N ALA A 520 -6.61 20.56 -25.77
CA ALA A 520 -5.63 20.33 -24.70
C ALA A 520 -5.50 21.54 -23.74
N GLU A 521 -6.03 22.71 -24.12
CA GLU A 521 -5.87 23.97 -23.37
C GLU A 521 -7.13 24.39 -22.57
N ALA A 522 -8.13 23.50 -22.47
CA ALA A 522 -9.42 23.78 -21.83
C ALA A 522 -9.47 23.51 -20.29
N ILE A 523 -8.32 23.51 -19.61
CA ILE A 523 -8.22 23.55 -18.13
C ILE A 523 -7.70 24.95 -17.69
N ALA A 524 -8.19 25.99 -18.37
CA ALA A 524 -7.87 27.38 -18.01
C ALA A 524 -8.70 27.83 -16.79
N HIS A 525 -8.04 27.91 -15.64
CA HIS A 525 -8.51 28.57 -14.41
C HIS A 525 -9.87 28.12 -13.83
N ILE A 526 -9.90 26.91 -13.27
CA ILE A 526 -10.79 26.66 -12.11
C ILE A 526 -10.23 27.48 -10.93
N PRO A 527 -11.00 28.38 -10.29
CA PRO A 527 -10.53 29.08 -9.09
C PRO A 527 -10.28 28.10 -7.95
N VAL A 528 -9.15 28.28 -7.26
CA VAL A 528 -8.69 27.45 -6.12
C VAL A 528 -9.50 27.77 -4.85
N GLU A 529 -10.82 27.92 -4.98
CA GLU A 529 -11.72 28.40 -3.92
C GLU A 529 -12.82 27.38 -3.59
N ASP A 530 -13.01 26.37 -4.43
CA ASP A 530 -13.96 25.27 -4.21
C ASP A 530 -13.26 23.91 -4.31
N VAL A 531 -13.01 23.29 -3.15
CA VAL A 531 -12.39 21.96 -3.02
C VAL A 531 -13.35 20.87 -3.51
N ASP A 532 -14.65 21.01 -3.30
CA ASP A 532 -15.64 20.02 -3.76
C ASP A 532 -15.75 20.05 -5.30
N ALA A 533 -15.63 21.22 -5.94
CA ALA A 533 -15.54 21.31 -7.40
C ALA A 533 -14.32 20.57 -7.97
N LEU A 534 -13.14 20.70 -7.34
CA LEU A 534 -11.94 19.93 -7.72
C LEU A 534 -12.15 18.42 -7.51
N LEU A 535 -12.71 18.00 -6.37
CA LEU A 535 -13.01 16.59 -6.12
C LEU A 535 -14.06 16.01 -7.09
N VAL A 536 -14.97 16.84 -7.61
CA VAL A 536 -15.91 16.45 -8.67
C VAL A 536 -15.20 16.34 -10.02
N SER A 537 -14.26 17.24 -10.36
CA SER A 537 -13.53 17.16 -11.63
C SER A 537 -12.57 15.96 -11.70
N LEU A 538 -12.00 15.53 -10.57
CA LEU A 538 -11.16 14.33 -10.46
C LEU A 538 -11.92 13.01 -10.65
N LYS A 539 -13.25 13.02 -10.80
CA LYS A 539 -14.00 11.77 -11.01
C LYS A 539 -13.61 11.16 -12.35
N PRO A 540 -13.05 9.93 -12.36
CA PRO A 540 -12.59 9.31 -13.59
C PRO A 540 -13.77 9.11 -14.56
N ARG A 541 -13.50 9.37 -15.84
CA ARG A 541 -14.48 9.18 -16.92
C ARG A 541 -14.93 7.71 -16.95
N GLN A 542 -16.20 7.45 -17.22
CA GLN A 542 -16.76 6.09 -17.35
C GLN A 542 -16.37 5.42 -18.70
N ARG A 543 -15.11 5.57 -19.09
CA ARG A 543 -14.52 4.98 -20.29
C ARG A 543 -13.74 3.74 -19.88
N VAL A 544 -14.02 2.64 -20.56
CA VAL A 544 -13.22 1.43 -20.45
C VAL A 544 -11.92 1.67 -21.22
N GLU A 545 -10.79 1.34 -20.60
CA GLU A 545 -9.51 1.34 -21.31
C GLU A 545 -9.30 0.03 -22.06
N ILE A 546 -8.86 0.16 -23.32
CA ILE A 546 -8.59 -0.95 -24.25
C ILE A 546 -7.57 -1.93 -23.62
N PRO A 547 -7.72 -3.25 -23.80
CA PRO A 547 -6.74 -4.22 -23.35
C PRO A 547 -5.37 -3.99 -24.00
N ASN A 548 -4.30 -4.24 -23.26
CA ASN A 548 -2.93 -4.20 -23.80
C ASN A 548 -2.39 -5.61 -24.10
N ARG A 549 -3.14 -6.66 -23.78
CA ARG A 549 -2.81 -8.06 -24.11
C ARG A 549 -4.05 -8.78 -24.62
N VAL A 550 -3.96 -9.42 -25.78
CA VAL A 550 -5.00 -10.26 -26.38
C VAL A 550 -4.36 -11.59 -26.76
N ILE A 551 -4.90 -12.70 -26.25
CA ILE A 551 -4.42 -14.06 -26.51
C ILE A 551 -5.54 -14.87 -27.13
N VAL A 552 -5.29 -15.53 -28.24
CA VAL A 552 -6.27 -16.36 -28.95
C VAL A 552 -5.77 -17.81 -28.99
N LEU A 553 -6.55 -18.70 -28.37
CA LEU A 553 -6.25 -20.13 -28.35
C LEU A 553 -7.05 -20.88 -29.42
N ASN A 554 -6.33 -21.38 -30.42
CA ASN A 554 -6.86 -22.14 -31.54
C ASN A 554 -6.48 -23.62 -31.40
N ALA A 555 -7.39 -24.54 -31.74
CA ALA A 555 -7.13 -25.98 -31.74
C ALA A 555 -8.08 -26.70 -32.69
N SER A 556 -7.66 -27.86 -33.20
CA SER A 556 -8.49 -28.65 -34.13
C SER A 556 -9.84 -29.03 -33.51
N ARG A 557 -10.93 -28.76 -34.26
CA ARG A 557 -12.31 -29.11 -33.89
C ARG A 557 -12.44 -30.55 -33.37
N VAL A 558 -11.75 -31.50 -33.98
CA VAL A 558 -11.77 -32.93 -33.60
C VAL A 558 -11.32 -33.16 -32.15
N ILE A 559 -10.32 -32.42 -31.69
CA ILE A 559 -9.79 -32.53 -30.31
C ILE A 559 -10.80 -31.91 -29.33
N LEU A 560 -11.39 -30.79 -29.71
CA LEU A 560 -12.37 -30.08 -28.89
C LEU A 560 -13.70 -30.84 -28.77
N GLU A 561 -14.13 -31.50 -29.84
CA GLU A 561 -15.25 -32.45 -29.86
C GLU A 561 -14.95 -33.68 -28.99
N MET A 562 -13.77 -34.28 -29.09
CA MET A 562 -13.34 -35.37 -28.22
C MET A 562 -13.36 -34.95 -26.74
N ARG A 563 -12.84 -33.75 -26.42
CA ARG A 563 -12.93 -33.15 -25.07
C ARG A 563 -14.36 -32.91 -24.63
N ALA A 564 -15.28 -32.52 -25.52
CA ALA A 564 -16.70 -32.35 -25.19
C ALA A 564 -17.37 -33.71 -24.90
N GLN A 565 -17.09 -34.73 -25.71
CA GLN A 565 -17.62 -36.10 -25.56
C GLN A 565 -17.14 -36.82 -24.29
N MET A 566 -16.03 -36.38 -23.68
CA MET A 566 -15.57 -36.90 -22.38
C MET A 566 -16.38 -36.40 -21.17
N LEU A 567 -17.31 -35.46 -21.34
CA LEU A 567 -18.19 -34.97 -20.26
C LEU A 567 -19.33 -35.96 -19.97
N THR A 568 -19.80 -35.97 -18.71
CA THR A 568 -21.10 -36.57 -18.40
C THR A 568 -22.24 -35.74 -19.01
N GLU A 569 -23.39 -36.35 -19.31
CA GLU A 569 -24.55 -35.65 -19.88
C GLU A 569 -25.01 -34.46 -19.01
N SER A 570 -24.90 -34.60 -17.69
CA SER A 570 -25.13 -33.52 -16.72
C SER A 570 -24.18 -32.34 -16.91
N GLU A 571 -22.88 -32.58 -17.01
CA GLU A 571 -21.87 -31.52 -17.18
C GLU A 571 -21.92 -30.88 -18.57
N ALA A 572 -22.19 -31.67 -19.61
CA ALA A 572 -22.37 -31.19 -20.98
C ALA A 572 -23.55 -30.20 -21.08
N LYS A 573 -24.67 -30.49 -20.40
CA LYS A 573 -25.80 -29.56 -20.28
C LYS A 573 -25.44 -28.33 -19.44
N LEU A 574 -24.82 -28.54 -18.28
CA LEU A 574 -24.44 -27.46 -17.35
C LEU A 574 -23.52 -26.41 -18.00
N THR A 575 -22.56 -26.87 -18.81
CA THR A 575 -21.49 -26.02 -19.39
C THR A 575 -21.76 -25.58 -20.83
N GLY A 576 -22.94 -25.90 -21.38
CA GLY A 576 -23.30 -25.59 -22.77
C GLY A 576 -22.37 -26.25 -23.80
N ASN A 577 -22.04 -27.52 -23.58
CA ASN A 577 -21.19 -28.37 -24.44
C ASN A 577 -21.90 -29.68 -24.84
N THR A 578 -23.22 -29.65 -25.03
CA THR A 578 -23.92 -30.72 -25.76
C THR A 578 -23.53 -30.66 -27.25
N GLU A 579 -23.67 -31.75 -27.99
CA GLU A 579 -23.24 -31.85 -29.41
C GLU A 579 -23.67 -30.63 -30.26
N ASP A 580 -24.97 -30.33 -30.32
CA ASP A 580 -25.50 -29.19 -31.08
C ASP A 580 -25.03 -27.83 -30.54
N THR A 581 -24.93 -27.66 -29.21
CA THR A 581 -24.56 -26.37 -28.60
C THR A 581 -23.07 -26.09 -28.71
N PHE A 582 -22.24 -27.13 -28.62
CA PHE A 582 -20.81 -27.07 -28.88
C PHE A 582 -20.56 -26.71 -30.35
N ALA A 583 -21.18 -27.45 -31.30
CA ALA A 583 -21.00 -27.23 -32.73
C ALA A 583 -21.34 -25.78 -33.12
N ARG A 584 -22.52 -25.29 -32.70
CA ARG A 584 -22.94 -23.91 -32.95
C ARG A 584 -21.95 -22.87 -32.40
N ARG A 585 -21.45 -23.07 -31.17
CA ARG A 585 -20.50 -22.14 -30.53
C ARG A 585 -19.08 -22.21 -31.12
N PHE A 586 -18.71 -23.35 -31.70
CA PHE A 586 -17.47 -23.48 -32.46
C PHE A 586 -17.58 -22.73 -33.79
N ASP A 587 -18.65 -22.97 -34.56
CA ASP A 587 -18.90 -22.29 -35.83
C ASP A 587 -19.04 -20.75 -35.64
N GLU A 588 -19.71 -20.32 -34.58
CA GLU A 588 -19.83 -18.90 -34.19
C GLU A 588 -18.49 -18.27 -33.81
N PHE A 589 -17.56 -19.02 -33.21
CA PHE A 589 -16.21 -18.53 -32.90
C PHE A 589 -15.38 -18.36 -34.19
N GLU A 590 -15.33 -19.39 -35.04
CA GLU A 590 -14.56 -19.36 -36.30
C GLU A 590 -15.01 -18.24 -37.25
N ILE A 591 -16.31 -17.92 -37.28
CA ILE A 591 -16.86 -16.84 -38.13
C ILE A 591 -16.48 -15.44 -37.60
N ASN A 592 -16.34 -15.27 -36.28
CA ASN A 592 -16.20 -13.95 -35.66
C ASN A 592 -14.76 -13.59 -35.26
N ILE A 593 -13.85 -14.57 -35.10
CA ILE A 593 -12.55 -14.33 -34.46
C ILE A 593 -11.67 -13.33 -35.23
N GLU A 594 -11.51 -13.51 -36.55
CA GLU A 594 -10.71 -12.60 -37.40
C GLU A 594 -11.18 -11.14 -37.26
N ALA A 595 -12.49 -10.92 -37.20
CA ALA A 595 -13.09 -9.58 -37.06
C ALA A 595 -12.98 -9.00 -35.63
N VAL A 596 -12.76 -9.83 -34.61
CA VAL A 596 -12.47 -9.40 -33.23
C VAL A 596 -10.99 -9.05 -33.09
N GLU A 597 -10.10 -9.83 -33.69
CA GLU A 597 -8.65 -9.57 -33.74
C GLU A 597 -8.37 -8.26 -34.47
N GLU A 598 -8.95 -8.06 -35.65
CA GLU A 598 -8.79 -6.85 -36.46
C GLU A 598 -9.21 -5.56 -35.71
N ILE A 599 -10.18 -5.62 -34.79
CA ILE A 599 -10.53 -4.49 -33.93
C ILE A 599 -9.38 -4.12 -32.99
N PHE A 600 -8.76 -5.10 -32.33
CA PHE A 600 -7.69 -4.83 -31.36
C PHE A 600 -6.39 -4.41 -32.07
N GLU A 601 -6.07 -5.01 -33.23
CA GLU A 601 -4.91 -4.64 -34.05
C GLU A 601 -4.98 -3.22 -34.62
N LYS A 602 -6.18 -2.72 -34.95
CA LYS A 602 -6.39 -1.34 -35.43
C LYS A 602 -6.52 -0.30 -34.32
N SER A 603 -6.64 -0.74 -33.07
CA SER A 603 -7.00 0.13 -31.95
C SER A 603 -5.79 0.56 -31.14
N LYS A 604 -5.47 1.86 -31.19
CA LYS A 604 -4.35 2.42 -30.43
C LYS A 604 -4.62 2.42 -28.91
N PRO A 605 -3.73 1.88 -28.07
CA PRO A 605 -3.79 2.06 -26.62
C PRO A 605 -3.64 3.54 -26.25
N GLN A 606 -4.57 4.08 -25.48
CA GLN A 606 -4.61 5.53 -25.20
C GLN A 606 -3.34 6.04 -24.47
N TRP A 607 -2.68 5.20 -23.67
CA TRP A 607 -1.46 5.56 -22.93
C TRP A 607 -0.21 5.76 -23.83
N GLU A 608 -0.21 5.24 -25.06
CA GLU A 608 0.87 5.44 -26.06
C GLU A 608 0.62 6.67 -26.95
N ALA A 609 -0.42 7.46 -26.69
CA ALA A 609 -0.67 8.71 -27.40
C ALA A 609 0.30 9.83 -26.98
N ASP A 610 0.79 9.80 -25.75
CA ASP A 610 1.51 10.92 -25.13
C ASP A 610 3.05 10.80 -25.20
N GLU A 611 3.61 9.62 -25.51
CA GLU A 611 5.05 9.45 -25.71
C GLU A 611 5.48 9.79 -27.15
N ALA A 612 5.60 11.09 -27.42
CA ALA A 612 6.14 11.64 -28.67
C ALA A 612 7.64 11.32 -28.85
N GLY A 613 7.97 10.10 -29.28
CA GLY A 613 9.36 9.70 -29.60
C GLY A 613 9.63 8.24 -29.98
N SER A 614 8.66 7.32 -29.85
CA SER A 614 8.84 5.91 -30.22
C SER A 614 8.62 5.66 -31.73
N ASN A 615 9.27 4.64 -32.29
CA ASN A 615 9.24 4.34 -33.73
C ASN A 615 7.85 3.83 -34.19
N PRO A 616 7.38 4.21 -35.40
CA PRO A 616 6.03 3.90 -35.89
C PRO A 616 5.97 2.52 -36.57
N THR A 617 6.05 1.44 -35.79
CA THR A 617 6.02 0.06 -36.33
C THR A 617 5.18 -0.93 -35.53
N THR A 618 3.95 -0.55 -35.19
CA THR A 618 2.71 -1.37 -35.07
C THR A 618 1.59 -0.45 -34.57
N ASP A 619 0.50 -0.28 -35.31
CA ASP A 619 -0.52 0.77 -35.04
C ASP A 619 -1.62 0.40 -34.02
N GLY A 620 -1.52 -0.75 -33.36
CA GLY A 620 -2.44 -1.19 -32.30
C GLY A 620 -1.93 -2.40 -31.51
N VAL A 621 -2.83 -3.17 -30.90
CA VAL A 621 -2.48 -4.25 -29.97
C VAL A 621 -2.05 -5.51 -30.74
N GLU A 622 -0.80 -5.95 -30.55
CA GLU A 622 -0.31 -7.25 -31.05
C GLU A 622 -1.16 -8.39 -30.47
N VAL A 623 -1.78 -9.22 -31.31
CA VAL A 623 -2.54 -10.41 -30.87
C VAL A 623 -1.62 -11.63 -30.80
N LEU A 624 -1.63 -12.35 -29.68
CA LEU A 624 -0.92 -13.62 -29.55
C LEU A 624 -1.83 -14.80 -29.91
N GLU A 625 -1.75 -15.25 -31.16
CA GLU A 625 -2.32 -16.53 -31.58
C GLU A 625 -1.47 -17.72 -31.14
N ILE A 626 -2.10 -18.75 -30.57
CA ILE A 626 -1.47 -20.03 -30.26
C ILE A 626 -2.34 -21.16 -30.83
N THR A 627 -1.83 -21.84 -31.84
CA THR A 627 -2.49 -23.01 -32.44
C THR A 627 -1.94 -24.30 -31.82
N LEU A 628 -2.83 -25.08 -31.21
CA LEU A 628 -2.51 -26.32 -30.50
C LEU A 628 -3.03 -27.52 -31.30
N GLN A 629 -2.10 -28.29 -31.86
CA GLN A 629 -2.35 -29.41 -32.77
C GLN A 629 -2.64 -30.73 -32.04
N ASP A 630 -2.11 -30.92 -30.83
CA ASP A 630 -2.23 -32.14 -30.04
C ASP A 630 -2.34 -31.86 -28.53
N GLU A 631 -2.92 -32.79 -27.76
CA GLU A 631 -3.02 -32.72 -26.29
C GLU A 631 -1.67 -32.54 -25.58
N LEU A 632 -0.56 -32.99 -26.20
CA LEU A 632 0.78 -32.89 -25.62
C LEU A 632 1.33 -31.45 -25.61
N GLU A 633 0.91 -30.61 -26.56
CA GLU A 633 1.43 -29.24 -26.69
C GLU A 633 0.97 -28.34 -25.53
N TYR A 634 -0.17 -28.63 -24.93
CA TYR A 634 -0.66 -28.00 -23.69
C TYR A 634 0.28 -28.19 -22.50
N CYS A 635 1.12 -29.23 -22.52
CA CYS A 635 2.12 -29.51 -21.48
C CYS A 635 3.54 -29.06 -21.87
N ASP A 636 3.77 -28.63 -23.11
CA ASP A 636 5.08 -28.17 -23.57
C ASP A 636 5.30 -26.69 -23.24
N ASP A 637 6.42 -26.40 -22.58
CA ASP A 637 6.80 -25.04 -22.22
C ASP A 637 7.22 -24.22 -23.45
N ALA A 638 7.77 -24.86 -24.49
CA ALA A 638 8.19 -24.14 -25.69
C ALA A 638 7.00 -23.71 -26.56
N SER A 639 5.96 -24.56 -26.66
CA SER A 639 4.77 -24.33 -27.50
C SER A 639 3.66 -23.53 -26.81
N PHE A 640 3.42 -23.72 -25.51
CA PHE A 640 2.27 -23.10 -24.82
C PHE A 640 2.68 -22.05 -23.76
N ALA A 641 3.35 -22.46 -22.68
CA ALA A 641 3.57 -21.56 -21.53
C ALA A 641 4.62 -20.47 -21.79
N GLY A 642 5.69 -20.79 -22.51
CA GLY A 642 6.80 -19.89 -22.83
C GLY A 642 6.40 -18.71 -23.74
N PRO A 643 5.67 -18.93 -24.86
CA PRO A 643 5.15 -17.83 -25.69
C PRO A 643 4.25 -16.88 -24.91
N ILE A 644 3.27 -17.43 -24.15
CA ILE A 644 2.39 -16.63 -23.29
C ILE A 644 3.20 -15.80 -22.31
N LYS A 645 4.17 -16.40 -21.62
CA LYS A 645 5.02 -15.68 -20.66
C LYS A 645 5.82 -14.56 -21.33
N ARG A 646 6.42 -14.80 -22.49
CA ARG A 646 7.19 -13.76 -23.22
C ARG A 646 6.30 -12.59 -23.64
N TYR A 647 5.07 -12.86 -24.04
CA TYR A 647 4.08 -11.86 -24.44
C TYR A 647 3.58 -11.04 -23.23
N MET A 648 3.25 -11.70 -22.12
CA MET A 648 2.89 -11.03 -20.85
C MET A 648 4.05 -10.17 -20.30
N GLU A 649 5.30 -10.63 -20.42
CA GLU A 649 6.52 -9.98 -19.90
C GLU A 649 7.32 -9.19 -20.97
N GLN A 650 6.67 -8.75 -22.04
CA GLN A 650 7.27 -7.86 -23.05
C GLN A 650 7.88 -6.61 -22.40
N GLY A 651 9.02 -6.16 -22.94
CA GLY A 651 9.86 -5.14 -22.30
C GLY A 651 10.87 -5.69 -21.28
N GLY A 652 10.99 -7.03 -21.16
CA GLY A 652 12.12 -7.69 -20.47
C GLY A 652 12.09 -7.60 -18.95
N ARG A 653 10.94 -7.29 -18.36
CA ARG A 653 10.69 -7.29 -16.91
C ARG A 653 9.29 -7.84 -16.64
N THR A 654 9.13 -8.58 -15.55
CA THR A 654 7.83 -8.97 -15.02
C THR A 654 7.00 -7.72 -14.71
N PRO A 655 5.74 -7.62 -15.19
CA PRO A 655 4.81 -6.57 -14.79
C PRO A 655 4.69 -6.46 -13.27
N PHE A 656 4.60 -5.22 -12.78
CA PHE A 656 4.69 -4.92 -11.35
C PHE A 656 3.48 -4.10 -10.89
N ASN A 657 2.84 -4.56 -9.80
CA ASN A 657 1.63 -3.98 -9.20
C ASN A 657 1.76 -3.89 -7.66
N PHE A 658 2.98 -3.77 -7.13
CA PHE A 658 3.31 -3.89 -5.68
C PHE A 658 3.01 -5.24 -5.01
N HIS A 659 2.49 -6.22 -5.74
CA HIS A 659 2.32 -7.57 -5.19
C HIS A 659 3.70 -8.24 -4.99
N PRO A 660 3.95 -8.85 -3.82
CA PRO A 660 5.24 -9.45 -3.52
C PRO A 660 5.56 -10.55 -4.54
N THR A 661 6.81 -10.59 -5.01
CA THR A 661 7.21 -11.56 -6.02
C THR A 661 7.04 -13.00 -5.52
N PRO A 662 6.91 -14.02 -6.39
CA PRO A 662 6.87 -15.42 -5.95
C PRO A 662 8.11 -15.88 -5.16
N ALA A 663 9.21 -15.11 -5.16
CA ALA A 663 10.33 -15.30 -4.25
C ALA A 663 10.06 -14.69 -2.87
N GLU A 664 9.61 -13.43 -2.81
CA GLU A 664 9.21 -12.76 -1.56
C GLU A 664 8.06 -13.48 -0.85
N VAL A 665 7.02 -13.95 -1.55
CA VAL A 665 5.91 -14.71 -0.94
C VAL A 665 6.42 -15.98 -0.25
N ARG A 666 7.34 -16.72 -0.89
CA ARG A 666 7.94 -17.93 -0.29
C ARG A 666 8.81 -17.60 0.93
N GLU A 667 9.50 -16.46 0.91
CA GLU A 667 10.31 -16.03 2.06
C GLU A 667 9.42 -15.51 3.20
N GLN A 668 8.35 -14.77 2.91
CA GLN A 668 7.33 -14.38 3.89
C GLN A 668 6.60 -15.58 4.49
N GLN A 669 6.36 -16.64 3.71
CA GLN A 669 5.82 -17.90 4.23
C GLN A 669 6.78 -18.54 5.22
N ARG A 670 8.08 -18.66 4.87
CA ARG A 670 9.12 -19.16 5.79
C ARG A 670 9.24 -18.34 7.06
N VAL A 671 9.24 -17.01 6.96
CA VAL A 671 9.31 -16.11 8.12
C VAL A 671 8.07 -16.30 9.01
N ARG A 672 6.87 -16.42 8.45
CA ARG A 672 5.64 -16.73 9.21
C ARG A 672 5.67 -18.12 9.84
N GLU A 673 6.12 -19.14 9.13
CA GLU A 673 6.30 -20.50 9.67
C GLU A 673 7.28 -20.52 10.85
N LEU A 674 8.39 -19.79 10.76
CA LEU A 674 9.35 -19.60 11.85
C LEU A 674 8.74 -18.84 13.03
N GLN A 675 8.00 -17.76 12.80
CA GLN A 675 7.31 -17.00 13.85
C GLN A 675 6.27 -17.86 14.59
N VAL A 676 5.42 -18.59 13.86
CA VAL A 676 4.43 -19.52 14.45
C VAL A 676 5.14 -20.59 15.30
N HIS A 677 6.20 -21.19 14.79
CA HIS A 677 6.98 -22.18 15.54
C HIS A 677 7.66 -21.59 16.78
N GLU A 678 8.17 -20.35 16.72
CA GLU A 678 8.67 -19.65 17.90
C GLU A 678 7.57 -19.36 18.93
N ASP A 679 6.40 -18.90 18.51
CA ASP A 679 5.30 -18.59 19.42
C ASP A 679 4.65 -19.83 20.03
N GLU A 680 4.57 -20.94 19.28
CA GLU A 680 4.22 -22.27 19.82
C GLU A 680 5.24 -22.71 20.88
N ALA A 681 6.55 -22.54 20.63
CA ALA A 681 7.58 -22.86 21.61
C ALA A 681 7.49 -21.97 22.87
N ARG A 682 7.25 -20.66 22.72
CA ARG A 682 7.02 -19.72 23.84
C ARG A 682 5.73 -20.02 24.60
N ALA A 683 4.68 -20.51 23.93
CA ALA A 683 3.44 -20.94 24.57
C ALA A 683 3.63 -22.25 25.35
N ALA A 684 4.34 -23.23 24.77
CA ALA A 684 4.69 -24.48 25.44
C ALA A 684 5.57 -24.23 26.69
N GLN A 685 6.53 -23.32 26.62
CA GLN A 685 7.33 -22.89 27.78
C GLN A 685 6.45 -22.28 28.88
N ARG A 686 5.57 -21.32 28.55
CA ARG A 686 4.65 -20.71 29.53
C ARG A 686 3.70 -21.72 30.17
N ASN A 687 3.18 -22.67 29.40
CA ASN A 687 2.35 -23.75 29.94
C ASN A 687 3.15 -24.65 30.89
N HIS A 688 4.37 -25.03 30.51
CA HIS A 688 5.23 -25.85 31.37
C HIS A 688 5.61 -25.14 32.68
N GLU A 689 5.89 -23.83 32.64
CA GLU A 689 6.13 -23.02 33.84
C GLU A 689 4.89 -22.92 34.73
N PHE A 690 3.70 -22.77 34.14
CA PHE A 690 2.43 -22.73 34.86
C PHE A 690 2.11 -24.07 35.52
N ASP A 691 2.29 -25.19 34.82
CA ASP A 691 2.09 -26.53 35.35
C ASP A 691 3.08 -26.83 36.49
N ALA A 692 4.36 -26.49 36.34
CA ALA A 692 5.37 -26.63 37.40
C ALA A 692 5.02 -25.80 38.66
N GLN A 693 4.50 -24.58 38.49
CA GLN A 693 4.01 -23.78 39.62
C GLN A 693 2.79 -24.41 40.30
N ASN A 694 1.86 -24.96 39.52
CA ASN A 694 0.68 -25.66 40.06
C ASN A 694 1.07 -26.94 40.81
N GLU A 695 1.97 -27.75 40.28
CA GLU A 695 2.50 -28.93 40.96
C GLU A 695 3.21 -28.56 42.28
N ALA A 696 4.05 -27.53 42.28
CA ALA A 696 4.69 -27.03 43.50
C ALA A 696 3.66 -26.57 44.55
N LEU A 697 2.62 -25.84 44.15
CA LEU A 697 1.52 -25.44 45.03
C LEU A 697 0.73 -26.65 45.57
N GLN A 698 0.49 -27.67 44.76
CA GLN A 698 -0.15 -28.91 45.20
C GLN A 698 0.72 -29.67 46.20
N GLN A 699 2.02 -29.81 45.96
CA GLN A 699 2.96 -30.46 46.88
C GLN A 699 2.99 -29.74 48.25
N VAL A 700 2.99 -28.40 48.27
CA VAL A 700 2.92 -27.62 49.52
C VAL A 700 1.60 -27.84 50.27
N ARG A 701 0.45 -27.93 49.56
CA ARG A 701 -0.85 -28.27 50.18
C ARG A 701 -0.83 -29.67 50.79
N LEU A 702 -0.39 -30.68 50.02
CA LEU A 702 -0.31 -32.08 50.47
C LEU A 702 0.64 -32.25 51.65
N ALA A 703 1.78 -31.56 51.67
CA ALA A 703 2.71 -31.57 52.80
C ALA A 703 2.08 -30.96 54.07
N ARG A 704 1.32 -29.86 53.92
CA ARG A 704 0.60 -29.22 55.04
C ARG A 704 -0.53 -30.11 55.58
N GLU A 705 -1.25 -30.81 54.71
CA GLU A 705 -2.30 -31.76 55.11
C GLU A 705 -1.72 -32.98 55.83
N ARG A 706 -0.63 -33.57 55.32
CA ARG A 706 0.09 -34.66 56.00
C ARG A 706 0.56 -34.25 57.40
N ALA A 707 1.24 -33.10 57.52
CA ALA A 707 1.70 -32.60 58.82
C ALA A 707 0.55 -32.36 59.82
N ARG A 708 -0.66 -31.98 59.33
CA ARG A 708 -1.86 -31.86 60.17
C ARG A 708 -2.39 -33.22 60.60
N LEU A 709 -2.43 -34.21 59.70
CA LEU A 709 -2.89 -35.57 60.03
C LEU A 709 -1.93 -36.26 61.01
N ASP A 710 -0.61 -36.11 60.83
CA ASP A 710 0.41 -36.63 61.75
C ASP A 710 0.25 -36.05 63.18
N LEU A 711 -0.13 -34.78 63.29
CA LEU A 711 -0.41 -34.14 64.59
C LEU A 711 -1.65 -34.76 65.24
N VAL A 712 -2.76 -34.88 64.51
CA VAL A 712 -4.01 -35.48 65.01
C VAL A 712 -3.79 -36.94 65.41
N GLN A 713 -3.03 -37.73 64.63
CA GLN A 713 -2.71 -39.12 64.98
C GLN A 713 -1.89 -39.23 66.27
N ARG A 714 -1.00 -38.28 66.55
CA ARG A 714 -0.26 -38.24 67.84
C ARG A 714 -1.20 -37.90 68.99
N GLU A 715 -2.03 -36.88 68.84
CA GLU A 715 -3.04 -36.51 69.85
C GLU A 715 -4.02 -37.67 70.13
N GLU A 716 -4.48 -38.39 69.09
CA GLU A 716 -5.31 -39.58 69.22
C GLU A 716 -4.57 -40.73 69.91
N ALA A 717 -3.31 -40.99 69.56
CA ALA A 717 -2.50 -42.04 70.19
C ALA A 717 -2.22 -41.76 71.67
N GLU A 718 -1.88 -40.52 72.03
CA GLU A 718 -1.71 -40.07 73.42
C GLU A 718 -3.02 -40.21 74.22
N LEU A 719 -4.16 -39.82 73.64
CA LEU A 719 -5.48 -40.00 74.26
C LEU A 719 -5.87 -41.47 74.43
N LEU A 720 -5.51 -42.33 73.48
CA LEU A 720 -5.73 -43.77 73.57
C LEU A 720 -4.83 -44.41 74.63
N GLU A 721 -3.56 -44.01 74.73
CA GLU A 721 -2.64 -44.46 75.78
C GLU A 721 -3.12 -44.04 77.17
N MET A 722 -3.51 -42.78 77.35
CA MET A 722 -4.11 -42.28 78.60
C MET A 722 -5.40 -43.03 78.98
N ARG A 723 -6.24 -43.42 78.01
CA ARG A 723 -7.43 -44.26 78.27
C ARG A 723 -7.08 -45.72 78.56
N ALA A 724 -5.99 -46.24 78.00
CA ALA A 724 -5.52 -47.60 78.21
C ALA A 724 -4.78 -47.78 79.54
N GLN A 725 -4.18 -46.73 80.11
CA GLN A 725 -3.48 -46.75 81.40
C GLN A 725 -4.26 -47.44 82.54
N PRO A 726 -5.52 -47.09 82.88
CA PRO A 726 -6.25 -47.75 83.96
C PRO A 726 -6.53 -49.24 83.68
N LEU A 727 -6.82 -49.61 82.44
CA LEU A 727 -7.04 -51.01 82.07
C LEU A 727 -5.73 -51.80 82.07
N ARG A 728 -4.62 -51.19 81.66
CA ARG A 728 -3.28 -51.79 81.75
C ARG A 728 -2.81 -51.93 83.19
N ALA A 729 -3.09 -50.96 84.06
CA ALA A 729 -2.82 -51.05 85.50
C ALA A 729 -3.60 -52.22 86.12
N TYR A 730 -4.91 -52.31 85.87
CA TYR A 730 -5.73 -53.44 86.34
C TYR A 730 -5.22 -54.81 85.82
N LEU A 731 -4.83 -54.89 84.55
CA LEU A 731 -4.24 -56.11 83.99
C LEU A 731 -2.89 -56.46 84.65
N MET A 732 -2.06 -55.48 84.99
CA MET A 732 -0.75 -55.68 85.63
C MET A 732 -0.85 -56.00 87.12
N ASP A 733 -1.80 -55.39 87.83
CA ASP A 733 -1.95 -55.51 89.29
C ASP A 733 -2.84 -56.70 89.70
N THR A 734 -3.84 -57.06 88.88
CA THR A 734 -4.84 -58.08 89.24
C THR A 734 -4.76 -59.34 88.39
N VAL A 735 -4.72 -59.21 87.06
CA VAL A 735 -4.87 -60.37 86.16
C VAL A 735 -3.53 -61.08 85.91
N LEU A 736 -2.46 -60.33 85.63
CA LEU A 736 -1.14 -60.89 85.32
C LEU A 736 -0.53 -61.69 86.48
N PRO A 737 -0.61 -61.27 87.77
CA PRO A 737 -0.08 -62.06 88.87
C PRO A 737 -0.73 -63.44 88.93
N ALA A 738 -2.07 -63.52 88.97
CA ALA A 738 -2.81 -64.77 88.98
C ALA A 738 -2.56 -65.63 87.73
N LEU A 739 -2.44 -65.02 86.55
CA LEU A 739 -2.11 -65.73 85.31
C LEU A 739 -0.68 -66.28 85.30
N THR A 740 0.30 -65.53 85.79
CA THR A 740 1.69 -66.00 85.89
C THR A 740 1.85 -67.11 86.93
N GLU A 741 1.13 -67.02 88.06
CA GLU A 741 1.04 -68.07 89.08
C GLU A 741 0.44 -69.36 88.49
N GLY A 742 -0.67 -69.25 87.76
CA GLY A 742 -1.31 -70.39 87.11
C GLY A 742 -0.47 -71.02 86.00
N ILE A 743 0.20 -70.22 85.17
CA ILE A 743 1.13 -70.74 84.15
C ILE A 743 2.32 -71.43 84.82
N LEU A 744 2.85 -70.89 85.93
CA LEU A 744 3.90 -71.55 86.70
C LEU A 744 3.41 -72.89 87.30
N GLU A 745 2.16 -72.98 87.77
CA GLU A 745 1.59 -74.24 88.27
C GLU A 745 1.39 -75.27 87.14
N VAL A 746 0.86 -74.86 85.98
CA VAL A 746 0.72 -75.73 84.79
C VAL A 746 2.08 -76.30 84.36
N VAL A 747 3.14 -75.48 84.36
CA VAL A 747 4.52 -75.90 84.04
C VAL A 747 5.07 -76.88 85.07
N GLN A 748 4.69 -76.76 86.35
CA GLN A 748 5.06 -77.72 87.41
C GLN A 748 4.30 -79.04 87.33
N VAL A 749 2.99 -78.99 87.06
CA VAL A 749 2.10 -80.16 87.10
C VAL A 749 2.14 -80.99 85.80
N GLN A 750 2.47 -80.36 84.67
CA GLN A 750 2.48 -80.97 83.33
C GLN A 750 1.22 -81.81 83.04
N PRO A 751 0.02 -81.23 83.16
CA PRO A 751 -1.24 -81.90 82.87
C PRO A 751 -1.35 -82.30 81.39
N LEU A 752 -2.16 -83.33 81.12
CA LEU A 752 -2.45 -83.81 79.76
C LEU A 752 -3.13 -82.73 78.89
N ASP A 753 -3.92 -81.85 79.50
CA ASP A 753 -4.41 -80.62 78.89
C ASP A 753 -3.98 -79.41 79.74
N PRO A 754 -3.00 -78.60 79.27
CA PRO A 754 -2.54 -77.41 80.00
C PRO A 754 -3.49 -76.21 79.90
N VAL A 755 -4.44 -76.21 78.96
CA VAL A 755 -5.38 -75.09 78.78
C VAL A 755 -6.55 -75.23 79.74
N ASP A 756 -7.16 -76.41 79.79
CA ASP A 756 -8.25 -76.70 80.74
C ASP A 756 -7.75 -76.62 82.20
N TYR A 757 -6.54 -77.11 82.50
CA TYR A 757 -5.95 -76.99 83.83
C TYR A 757 -5.71 -75.53 84.24
N LEU A 758 -5.19 -74.69 83.32
CA LEU A 758 -5.02 -73.27 83.58
C LEU A 758 -6.36 -72.58 83.84
N ALA A 759 -7.40 -72.95 83.09
CA ALA A 759 -8.74 -72.43 83.29
C ALA A 759 -9.30 -72.82 84.68
N GLU A 760 -9.21 -74.10 85.08
CA GLU A 760 -9.63 -74.53 86.43
C GLU A 760 -8.85 -73.82 87.55
N PHE A 761 -7.54 -73.65 87.38
CA PHE A 761 -6.71 -72.91 88.33
C PHE A 761 -7.17 -71.45 88.46
N LEU A 762 -7.37 -70.76 87.33
CA LEU A 762 -7.82 -69.36 87.31
C LEU A 762 -9.24 -69.21 87.88
N PHE A 763 -10.14 -70.17 87.65
CA PHE A 763 -11.46 -70.20 88.30
C PHE A 763 -11.36 -70.35 89.81
N ARG A 764 -10.40 -71.15 90.32
CA ARG A 764 -10.15 -71.29 91.76
C ARG A 764 -9.54 -70.01 92.36
N LYS A 765 -8.51 -69.45 91.73
CA LYS A 765 -7.89 -68.17 92.12
C LYS A 765 -8.86 -67.00 92.07
N GLY A 766 -9.78 -66.98 91.11
CA GLY A 766 -10.87 -66.01 91.05
C GLY A 766 -11.78 -66.09 92.28
N GLN A 767 -12.19 -67.30 92.67
CA GLN A 767 -12.98 -67.52 93.89
C GLN A 767 -12.22 -67.14 95.17
N GLU A 768 -10.89 -67.35 95.23
CA GLU A 768 -10.06 -66.89 96.34
C GLU A 768 -10.01 -65.36 96.43
N LEU A 769 -9.82 -64.67 95.30
CA LEU A 769 -9.81 -63.19 95.24
C LEU A 769 -11.18 -62.57 95.54
N ASP A 770 -12.27 -63.21 95.11
CA ASP A 770 -13.65 -62.80 95.47
C ASP A 770 -13.91 -62.97 96.98
N VAL A 771 -13.26 -63.94 97.64
CA VAL A 771 -13.35 -64.18 99.09
C VAL A 771 -12.42 -63.24 99.89
N GLU A 772 -11.29 -62.79 99.35
CA GLU A 772 -10.43 -61.76 99.95
C GLU A 772 -10.97 -60.33 99.79
N THR A 773 -11.91 -60.11 98.85
CA THR A 773 -12.54 -58.80 98.59
C THR A 773 -13.96 -58.67 99.15
N SER A 774 -14.43 -59.68 99.90
CA SER A 774 -15.73 -59.73 100.61
C SER A 774 -15.58 -59.51 102.12
#